data_AF-A0A268ADF7-F1
#
_entry.id   AF-A0A268ADF7-F1
#
_cell.length_a   1.000
_cell.length_b   1.000
_cell.length_c   1.000
_cell.angle_alpha   90.00
_cell.angle_beta   90.00
_cell.angle_gamma   90.00
#
_symmetry.space_group_name_H-M   'P 1'
#
loop_
_entity.id
_entity.type
_entity.pdbx_description
1 polymer ?
#
loop_
_entity_poly.entity_id
_entity_poly.type
_entity_poly.pdbx_seq_one_letter_code
_entity_poly.pdbx_strand_id
1 'polypeptide(L)'
;MSLQATTISNLRVEYRIKPMGIDAERPRFSWNMTATGVGQKQTAYQLLVALSPDSLTPQAADCWDSGKVPSGISVAVPYAGKVLLPSTKYYWKVLVWDREENLIESEASFFETGLFSEDSMDNWSGAKWIAMEGKKDKKASAVMFRSEVKLSKKVKKARLYVTALGAYTFFVNGNKSGYLREDGTVAEELLTPGWMNYDKTLHYFTYDVTKHLAIGENVLAAQIGNGWYNSRIGEGSTYYKESGNDLGLLVKLEVTYEDNSTENIISDTNGQWKATDQGPIRENDIYDGEVYNATMEPDGWLEKQFDDAAWFTVKEHSYRASFPSAKLQAYPAKPAQILEELEQHPESIIVYQGVLPDYEGKYGRGKIKVVKEYQPSDLSSGFTLKNGETAIIDLGQNMVGVPNYAVKGEAGTQIQIRFGEITNDDSKGADGPEGSVYFENLRTAKQTSLYTLKGDEKGEMHQDSMTFYGFRFAEIKVLTSDSSVQVLQFTGKVASSSIDETGRLLTSSKAVNQLYQNVIWGHRGNYFWVPTDCPQRDERLGWTGDTQVFANTALYNAESVLFLEIYMDTLVDSQELYGFDQASFTSVAPGGKWANLNSFARTGKGPKGQAGWAEVGIIIPWTLWQMTGDDSSITKHYASMVRYMDWLYSLSGESYRGAAGIGDWLAFQGSGNQIVSDIYYAYAADLMSSMAKHIGKVDDAKKYNELFQNIKTSFNKHYVANDNQNNLVIKSSLTENPEDIFEEGIDVYKATKEDNSQFALLWILKLGLYETEDQKTKLMKLLKDNIKNDVAYKAEHPDSTRVNYAENTLSVGFLGVHVIAPVLSDIGSSDLAYALLLQDQMPSWLYSVKNGATTIWERWNSYSKEDGFGYVGMNSFNHYAYGAIAEWMYKYMAGISYDPEKPGFKHILLQPTFDEQKRITVVQAEYNSVYGVIKSGWRIDGDSIYYKVTIPANTTATLYLQTGKDTGKDVAEINAGVSYIGKQEGKTVYEMDSGSYEFKVKL
;
A
#
# COMPACT_ATOMS: atom_id res chain seq x y z
N MET A 1 -18.24 -38.09 23.32
CA MET A 1 -17.68 -37.39 22.14
C MET A 1 -18.44 -36.09 22.01
N SER A 2 -17.81 -34.95 22.28
CA SER A 2 -18.37 -33.65 21.94
C SER A 2 -18.44 -33.58 20.42
N LEU A 3 -19.61 -33.29 19.84
CA LEU A 3 -19.72 -32.98 18.41
C LEU A 3 -18.69 -31.88 18.09
N GLN A 4 -17.85 -32.12 17.09
CA GLN A 4 -16.94 -31.09 16.57
C GLN A 4 -17.82 -29.97 16.00
N ALA A 5 -17.83 -28.81 16.65
CA ALA A 5 -18.56 -27.65 16.14
C ALA A 5 -17.80 -27.10 14.92
N THR A 6 -18.41 -27.20 13.75
CA THR A 6 -17.98 -26.53 12.52
C THR A 6 -18.88 -25.33 12.29
N THR A 7 -18.29 -24.16 12.01
CA THR A 7 -19.02 -22.90 11.80
C THR A 7 -18.53 -22.20 10.54
N ILE A 8 -19.46 -21.57 9.81
CA ILE A 8 -19.16 -20.69 8.70
C ILE A 8 -19.19 -19.24 9.18
N SER A 9 -18.14 -18.48 8.88
CA SER A 9 -17.97 -17.10 9.35
C SER A 9 -17.26 -16.26 8.29
N ASN A 10 -17.00 -14.98 8.62
CA ASN A 10 -16.28 -14.04 7.76
C ASN A 10 -16.87 -13.96 6.34
N LEU A 11 -18.19 -13.79 6.27
CA LEU A 11 -18.94 -13.68 5.02
C LEU A 11 -18.61 -12.35 4.34
N ARG A 12 -17.95 -12.44 3.19
CA ARG A 12 -17.46 -11.28 2.45
C ARG A 12 -18.02 -11.26 1.03
N VAL A 13 -18.26 -10.04 0.55
CA VAL A 13 -18.54 -9.74 -0.86
C VAL A 13 -17.49 -8.73 -1.29
N GLU A 14 -16.77 -8.99 -2.38
CA GLU A 14 -15.63 -8.16 -2.80
C GLU A 14 -14.67 -7.90 -1.62
N TYR A 15 -14.22 -8.97 -0.94
CA TYR A 15 -13.31 -8.92 0.22
C TYR A 15 -13.78 -8.11 1.45
N ARG A 16 -14.98 -7.51 1.41
CA ARG A 16 -15.54 -6.65 2.45
C ARG A 16 -16.70 -7.33 3.17
N ILE A 17 -16.87 -7.01 4.45
CA ILE A 17 -18.03 -7.43 5.24
C ILE A 17 -19.15 -6.41 5.06
N LYS A 18 -20.35 -6.89 4.69
CA LYS A 18 -21.57 -6.08 4.49
C LYS A 18 -21.36 -4.80 3.64
N PRO A 19 -20.67 -4.88 2.49
CA PRO A 19 -20.31 -3.71 1.70
C PRO A 19 -21.53 -2.97 1.15
N MET A 20 -21.39 -1.65 1.04
CA MET A 20 -22.32 -0.75 0.36
C MET A 20 -21.60 -0.03 -0.78
N GLY A 21 -22.33 0.24 -1.86
CA GLY A 21 -21.80 0.92 -3.04
C GLY A 21 -20.92 -0.01 -3.88
N ILE A 22 -21.42 -1.18 -4.25
CA ILE A 22 -20.71 -2.07 -5.18
C ILE A 22 -21.23 -1.88 -6.61
N ASP A 23 -20.35 -1.56 -7.54
CA ASP A 23 -20.64 -1.52 -8.98
C ASP A 23 -20.09 -2.73 -9.74
N ALA A 24 -19.56 -3.75 -9.04
CA ALA A 24 -19.23 -5.03 -9.66
C ALA A 24 -20.53 -5.72 -10.12
N GLU A 25 -20.65 -5.98 -11.43
CA GLU A 25 -21.82 -6.66 -12.01
C GLU A 25 -21.94 -8.12 -11.54
N ARG A 26 -20.79 -8.74 -11.27
CA ARG A 26 -20.67 -10.12 -10.79
C ARG A 26 -19.84 -10.15 -9.51
N PRO A 27 -20.38 -9.65 -8.39
CA PRO A 27 -19.61 -9.54 -7.16
C PRO A 27 -19.18 -10.92 -6.64
N ARG A 28 -18.00 -10.97 -6.04
CA ARG A 28 -17.29 -12.18 -5.59
C ARG A 28 -17.61 -12.48 -4.13
N PHE A 29 -18.11 -13.68 -3.83
CA PHE A 29 -18.46 -14.15 -2.49
C PHE A 29 -17.35 -15.00 -1.87
N SER A 30 -17.04 -14.76 -0.59
CA SER A 30 -16.06 -15.53 0.17
C SER A 30 -16.58 -15.84 1.58
N TRP A 31 -16.18 -16.99 2.13
CA TRP A 31 -16.49 -17.41 3.50
C TRP A 31 -15.40 -18.29 4.08
N ASN A 32 -15.23 -18.22 5.40
CA ASN A 32 -14.27 -19.03 6.13
C ASN A 32 -14.98 -20.18 6.83
N MET A 33 -14.33 -21.33 6.89
CA MET A 33 -14.75 -22.49 7.68
C MET A 33 -13.85 -22.57 8.92
N THR A 34 -14.46 -22.64 10.11
CA THR A 34 -13.73 -22.89 11.36
C THR A 34 -14.21 -24.19 11.97
N ALA A 35 -13.29 -25.05 12.39
CA ALA A 35 -13.62 -26.32 13.02
C ALA A 35 -12.58 -26.70 14.08
N THR A 36 -12.99 -27.52 15.06
CA THR A 36 -12.13 -28.04 16.13
C THR A 36 -11.48 -29.39 15.78
N GLY A 37 -11.94 -30.03 14.70
CA GLY A 37 -11.46 -31.34 14.24
C GLY A 37 -10.33 -31.28 13.22
N VAL A 38 -9.53 -32.35 13.19
CA VAL A 38 -8.53 -32.58 12.14
C VAL A 38 -9.20 -32.98 10.83
N GLY A 39 -8.74 -32.43 9.71
CA GLY A 39 -9.17 -32.74 8.34
C GLY A 39 -10.59 -32.33 7.99
N GLN A 40 -11.13 -31.33 8.69
CA GLN A 40 -12.43 -30.74 8.38
C GLN A 40 -12.36 -29.94 7.08
N LYS A 41 -13.30 -30.19 6.17
CA LYS A 41 -13.32 -29.57 4.84
C LYS A 41 -14.74 -29.41 4.31
N GLN A 42 -14.90 -28.49 3.37
CA GLN A 42 -16.11 -28.34 2.58
C GLN A 42 -16.08 -29.31 1.39
N THR A 43 -17.16 -30.06 1.18
CA THR A 43 -17.35 -30.92 -0.02
C THR A 43 -18.24 -30.25 -1.05
N ALA A 44 -19.18 -29.41 -0.61
CA ALA A 44 -20.07 -28.66 -1.47
C ALA A 44 -20.55 -27.36 -0.81
N TYR A 45 -21.03 -26.42 -1.62
CA TYR A 45 -21.73 -25.21 -1.15
C TYR A 45 -23.01 -24.95 -1.94
N GLN A 46 -23.90 -24.13 -1.40
CA GLN A 46 -25.04 -23.53 -2.10
C GLN A 46 -25.19 -22.07 -1.64
N LEU A 47 -25.10 -21.13 -2.57
CA LEU A 47 -25.29 -19.71 -2.33
C LEU A 47 -26.74 -19.34 -2.64
N LEU A 48 -27.37 -18.64 -1.70
CA LEU A 48 -28.70 -18.08 -1.86
C LEU A 48 -28.61 -16.56 -1.77
N VAL A 49 -29.19 -15.87 -2.75
CA VAL A 49 -29.29 -14.40 -2.78
C VAL A 49 -30.74 -14.01 -3.02
N ALA A 50 -31.23 -13.05 -2.24
CA ALA A 50 -32.61 -12.59 -2.30
C ALA A 50 -32.76 -11.10 -1.93
N LEU A 51 -33.93 -10.52 -2.24
CA LEU A 51 -34.29 -9.14 -1.85
C LEU A 51 -34.80 -9.02 -0.41
N SER A 52 -35.14 -10.15 0.22
CA SER A 52 -35.59 -10.23 1.62
C SER A 52 -34.83 -11.34 2.36
N PRO A 53 -34.45 -11.14 3.65
CA PRO A 53 -33.89 -12.21 4.47
C PRO A 53 -34.78 -13.45 4.55
N ASP A 54 -36.11 -13.26 4.60
CA ASP A 54 -37.09 -14.34 4.73
C ASP A 54 -37.13 -15.25 3.48
N SER A 55 -36.64 -14.75 2.35
CA SER A 55 -36.57 -15.47 1.09
C SER A 55 -35.27 -16.27 0.92
N LEU A 56 -34.36 -16.28 1.91
CA LEU A 56 -33.10 -17.04 1.86
C LEU A 56 -33.31 -18.54 2.10
N THR A 57 -34.10 -19.17 1.23
CA THR A 57 -34.28 -20.63 1.17
C THR A 57 -34.20 -21.11 -0.29
N PRO A 58 -33.81 -22.38 -0.55
CA PRO A 58 -33.71 -22.89 -1.93
C PRO A 58 -35.00 -22.81 -2.74
N GLN A 59 -36.17 -22.71 -2.08
CA GLN A 59 -37.47 -22.61 -2.75
C GLN A 59 -37.93 -21.15 -2.98
N ALA A 60 -37.31 -20.18 -2.30
CA ALA A 60 -37.79 -18.79 -2.28
C ALA A 60 -36.76 -17.74 -2.73
N ALA A 61 -35.47 -18.11 -2.88
CA ALA A 61 -34.42 -17.17 -3.27
C ALA A 61 -34.74 -16.56 -4.64
N ASP A 62 -35.03 -15.26 -4.67
CA ASP A 62 -35.59 -14.58 -5.83
C ASP A 62 -34.55 -13.91 -6.73
N CYS A 63 -33.28 -13.84 -6.32
CA CYS A 63 -32.17 -13.30 -7.12
C CYS A 63 -31.22 -14.39 -7.64
N TRP A 64 -30.78 -15.30 -6.76
CA TRP A 64 -29.88 -16.39 -7.14
C TRP A 64 -30.01 -17.57 -6.18
N ASP A 65 -30.04 -18.77 -6.76
CA ASP A 65 -29.73 -20.02 -6.08
C ASP A 65 -28.69 -20.75 -6.94
N SER A 66 -27.49 -21.00 -6.40
CA SER A 66 -26.45 -21.72 -7.14
C SER A 66 -26.74 -23.22 -7.31
N GLY A 67 -27.72 -23.75 -6.57
CA GLY A 67 -27.84 -25.19 -6.29
C GLY A 67 -26.66 -25.71 -5.45
N LYS A 68 -26.70 -27.00 -5.10
CA LYS A 68 -25.56 -27.67 -4.44
C LYS A 68 -24.43 -27.85 -5.46
N VAL A 69 -23.37 -27.06 -5.31
CA VAL A 69 -22.15 -27.09 -6.13
C VAL A 69 -21.10 -27.97 -5.45
N PRO A 70 -20.65 -29.10 -6.05
CA PRO A 70 -19.65 -29.98 -5.47
C PRO A 70 -18.24 -29.36 -5.60
N SER A 71 -17.90 -28.44 -4.69
CA SER A 71 -16.63 -27.73 -4.68
C SER A 71 -16.19 -27.36 -3.27
N GLY A 72 -14.88 -27.48 -3.04
CA GLY A 72 -14.23 -26.98 -1.82
C GLY A 72 -13.81 -25.51 -1.90
N ILE A 73 -14.00 -24.81 -3.03
CA ILE A 73 -13.67 -23.38 -3.15
C ILE A 73 -14.66 -22.57 -2.30
N SER A 74 -14.12 -21.65 -1.51
CA SER A 74 -14.90 -20.74 -0.64
C SER A 74 -14.38 -19.30 -0.70
N VAL A 75 -13.64 -18.98 -1.75
CA VAL A 75 -13.01 -17.68 -1.98
C VAL A 75 -13.38 -17.21 -3.38
N ALA A 76 -13.73 -15.94 -3.49
CA ALA A 76 -13.97 -15.23 -4.74
C ALA A 76 -14.98 -15.90 -5.69
N VAL A 77 -16.02 -16.56 -5.16
CA VAL A 77 -17.04 -17.22 -5.97
C VAL A 77 -17.90 -16.16 -6.67
N PRO A 78 -17.87 -16.04 -8.01
CA PRO A 78 -18.54 -14.95 -8.69
C PRO A 78 -20.04 -15.15 -8.72
N TYR A 79 -20.79 -14.08 -8.50
CA TYR A 79 -22.23 -14.06 -8.70
C TYR A 79 -22.62 -14.57 -10.10
N ALA A 80 -23.65 -15.42 -10.16
CA ALA A 80 -24.18 -15.99 -11.39
C ALA A 80 -25.72 -15.96 -11.44
N GLY A 81 -26.33 -15.08 -10.67
CA GLY A 81 -27.79 -14.91 -10.63
C GLY A 81 -28.34 -13.91 -11.64
N LYS A 82 -29.53 -13.39 -11.35
CA LYS A 82 -30.19 -12.34 -12.16
C LYS A 82 -29.39 -11.04 -12.13
N VAL A 83 -29.46 -10.26 -13.21
CA VAL A 83 -28.85 -8.92 -13.29
C VAL A 83 -29.18 -8.09 -12.06
N LEU A 84 -28.15 -7.54 -11.44
CA LEU A 84 -28.28 -6.71 -10.25
C LEU A 84 -28.78 -5.32 -10.64
N LEU A 85 -29.78 -4.84 -9.91
CA LEU A 85 -30.32 -3.49 -10.01
C LEU A 85 -29.48 -2.47 -9.23
N PRO A 86 -29.41 -1.20 -9.66
CA PRO A 86 -28.74 -0.13 -8.91
C PRO A 86 -29.44 0.15 -7.57
N SER A 87 -28.70 0.70 -6.61
CA SER A 87 -29.19 1.18 -5.30
C SER A 87 -29.98 0.14 -4.50
N THR A 88 -29.68 -1.14 -4.73
CA THR A 88 -30.49 -2.26 -4.26
C THR A 88 -29.71 -3.08 -3.23
N LYS A 89 -30.36 -3.37 -2.11
CA LYS A 89 -29.81 -4.21 -1.06
C LYS A 89 -30.17 -5.67 -1.33
N TYR A 90 -29.16 -6.53 -1.36
CA TYR A 90 -29.29 -7.96 -1.54
C TYR A 90 -28.87 -8.67 -0.26
N TYR A 91 -29.70 -9.57 0.21
CA TYR A 91 -29.38 -10.47 1.32
C TYR A 91 -28.83 -11.76 0.76
N TRP A 92 -27.92 -12.39 1.48
CA TRP A 92 -27.38 -13.68 1.08
C TRP A 92 -26.99 -14.53 2.28
N LYS A 93 -26.93 -15.84 2.06
CA LYS A 93 -26.28 -16.79 2.96
C LYS A 93 -25.67 -17.92 2.15
N VAL A 94 -24.79 -18.68 2.79
CA VAL A 94 -24.21 -19.89 2.21
C VAL A 94 -24.58 -21.11 3.03
N LEU A 95 -24.95 -22.18 2.34
CA LEU A 95 -25.07 -23.51 2.91
C LEU A 95 -23.84 -24.31 2.52
N VAL A 96 -23.23 -25.01 3.47
CA VAL A 96 -21.99 -25.76 3.29
C VAL A 96 -22.22 -27.21 3.74
N TRP A 97 -21.75 -28.16 2.93
CA TRP A 97 -21.66 -29.56 3.32
C TRP A 97 -20.23 -29.85 3.76
N ASP A 98 -20.07 -30.37 4.98
CA ASP A 98 -18.78 -30.82 5.48
C ASP A 98 -18.40 -32.21 4.94
N ARG A 99 -17.24 -32.72 5.35
CA ARG A 99 -16.74 -34.03 4.92
C ARG A 99 -17.60 -35.21 5.37
N GLU A 100 -18.41 -35.03 6.41
CA GLU A 100 -19.37 -36.01 6.91
C GLU A 100 -20.75 -35.84 6.23
N GLU A 101 -20.85 -34.96 5.22
CA GLU A 101 -22.07 -34.54 4.53
C GLU A 101 -23.12 -33.89 5.45
N ASN A 102 -22.71 -33.36 6.61
CA ASN A 102 -23.59 -32.54 7.43
C ASN A 102 -23.77 -31.17 6.78
N LEU A 103 -25.00 -30.66 6.82
CA LEU A 103 -25.34 -29.32 6.36
C LEU A 103 -25.06 -28.30 7.46
N ILE A 104 -24.33 -27.25 7.11
CA ILE A 104 -23.99 -26.12 7.97
C ILE A 104 -24.45 -24.85 7.27
N GLU A 105 -25.28 -24.07 7.94
CA GLU A 105 -25.77 -22.79 7.41
C GLU A 105 -24.98 -21.63 8.02
N SER A 106 -24.65 -20.64 7.21
CA SER A 106 -24.16 -19.36 7.71
C SER A 106 -25.31 -18.50 8.22
N GLU A 107 -25.00 -17.53 9.08
CA GLU A 107 -25.89 -16.38 9.30
C GLU A 107 -26.16 -15.63 7.99
N ALA A 108 -27.27 -14.91 7.93
CA ALA A 108 -27.56 -14.03 6.79
C ALA A 108 -26.63 -12.80 6.81
N SER A 109 -26.10 -12.46 5.64
CA SER A 109 -25.35 -11.22 5.38
C SER A 109 -26.04 -10.44 4.26
N PHE A 110 -25.46 -9.30 3.87
CA PHE A 110 -25.98 -8.51 2.76
C PHE A 110 -24.84 -7.81 2.02
N PHE A 111 -25.14 -7.33 0.82
CA PHE A 111 -24.38 -6.29 0.14
C PHE A 111 -25.37 -5.30 -0.51
N GLU A 112 -24.92 -4.09 -0.82
CA GLU A 112 -25.75 -3.09 -1.47
C GLU A 112 -25.03 -2.53 -2.70
N THR A 113 -25.71 -2.57 -3.84
CA THR A 113 -25.18 -2.07 -5.10
C THR A 113 -25.12 -0.55 -5.13
N GLY A 114 -24.16 -0.02 -5.89
CA GLY A 114 -24.06 1.39 -6.21
C GLY A 114 -25.06 1.79 -7.30
N LEU A 115 -24.73 2.85 -8.02
CA LEU A 115 -25.51 3.39 -9.11
C LEU A 115 -25.34 2.63 -10.43
N PHE A 116 -24.30 1.79 -10.60
CA PHE A 116 -23.90 1.26 -11.93
C PHE A 116 -23.87 2.40 -12.95
N SER A 117 -23.10 3.45 -12.67
CA SER A 117 -23.16 4.66 -13.47
C SER A 117 -22.60 4.42 -14.87
N GLU A 118 -23.45 4.63 -15.87
CA GLU A 118 -23.06 4.69 -17.28
C GLU A 118 -22.80 6.15 -17.71
N ASP A 119 -22.39 6.34 -18.97
CA ASP A 119 -22.12 7.67 -19.55
C ASP A 119 -23.35 8.59 -19.55
N SER A 120 -24.57 8.05 -19.59
CA SER A 120 -25.82 8.82 -19.74
C SER A 120 -26.26 9.63 -18.51
N MET A 121 -25.61 9.45 -17.35
CA MET A 121 -26.00 10.06 -16.06
C MET A 121 -27.43 9.71 -15.58
N ASP A 122 -28.12 8.76 -16.22
CA ASP A 122 -29.50 8.40 -15.88
C ASP A 122 -29.62 7.88 -14.44
N ASN A 123 -28.67 7.04 -14.00
CA ASN A 123 -28.64 6.51 -12.63
C ASN A 123 -28.30 7.59 -11.58
N TRP A 124 -27.74 8.72 -12.01
CA TRP A 124 -27.60 9.94 -11.19
C TRP A 124 -28.86 10.82 -11.18
N SER A 125 -29.95 10.38 -11.84
CA SER A 125 -31.22 11.08 -11.91
C SER A 125 -31.10 12.50 -12.48
N GLY A 126 -30.18 12.70 -13.43
CA GLY A 126 -29.93 14.01 -14.05
C GLY A 126 -29.17 14.99 -13.16
N ALA A 127 -28.53 14.54 -12.07
CA ALA A 127 -27.64 15.39 -11.27
C ALA A 127 -26.56 16.03 -12.15
N LYS A 128 -26.34 17.32 -11.92
CA LYS A 128 -25.32 18.11 -12.62
C LYS A 128 -24.10 18.27 -11.75
N TRP A 129 -22.94 18.29 -12.40
CA TRP A 129 -21.73 18.79 -11.79
C TRP A 129 -21.90 20.29 -11.53
N ILE A 130 -21.82 20.71 -10.27
CA ILE A 130 -21.93 22.12 -9.89
C ILE A 130 -20.59 22.67 -9.39
N ALA A 131 -20.33 23.93 -9.68
CA ALA A 131 -19.18 24.68 -9.19
C ALA A 131 -19.62 26.07 -8.71
N MET A 132 -18.83 26.69 -7.83
CA MET A 132 -19.10 28.06 -7.39
C MET A 132 -18.97 29.06 -8.56
N GLU A 133 -19.93 29.97 -8.66
CA GLU A 133 -19.86 31.07 -9.62
C GLU A 133 -18.93 32.19 -9.11
N GLY A 134 -18.09 32.74 -9.99
CA GLY A 134 -17.29 33.93 -9.69
C GLY A 134 -16.02 33.73 -8.84
N LYS A 135 -15.63 32.48 -8.51
CA LYS A 135 -14.35 32.20 -7.82
C LYS A 135 -13.17 32.70 -8.66
N LYS A 136 -12.39 33.64 -8.11
CA LYS A 136 -11.28 34.30 -8.82
C LYS A 136 -10.00 33.49 -8.76
N ASP A 137 -9.56 33.13 -7.56
CA ASP A 137 -8.41 32.26 -7.33
C ASP A 137 -8.91 30.83 -7.12
N LYS A 138 -8.58 29.96 -8.07
CA LYS A 138 -9.07 28.58 -8.12
C LYS A 138 -8.23 27.61 -7.28
N LYS A 139 -7.06 28.05 -6.79
CA LYS A 139 -6.14 27.24 -5.99
C LYS A 139 -6.01 27.69 -4.54
N ALA A 140 -6.52 28.86 -4.19
CA ALA A 140 -6.49 29.35 -2.81
C ALA A 140 -7.50 28.61 -1.91
N SER A 141 -8.62 29.25 -1.58
CA SER A 141 -9.52 28.79 -0.51
C SER A 141 -10.37 27.60 -0.90
N ALA A 142 -10.67 26.75 0.08
CA ALA A 142 -11.66 25.70 -0.07
C ALA A 142 -13.05 26.32 -0.32
N VAL A 143 -13.89 25.61 -1.06
CA VAL A 143 -15.26 26.03 -1.39
C VAL A 143 -16.25 25.30 -0.49
N MET A 144 -17.13 26.04 0.14
CA MET A 144 -18.23 25.52 0.93
C MET A 144 -19.50 25.55 0.10
N PHE A 145 -20.19 24.42 -0.02
CA PHE A 145 -21.48 24.27 -0.67
C PHE A 145 -22.54 23.97 0.38
N ARG A 146 -23.73 24.55 0.25
CA ARG A 146 -24.89 24.16 1.06
C ARG A 146 -26.19 24.18 0.26
N SER A 147 -27.14 23.40 0.75
CA SER A 147 -28.50 23.30 0.23
C SER A 147 -29.45 22.93 1.37
N GLU A 148 -30.55 23.68 1.49
CA GLU A 148 -31.68 23.30 2.36
C GLU A 148 -32.74 22.58 1.53
N VAL A 149 -33.14 21.40 2.03
CA VAL A 149 -34.01 20.46 1.33
C VAL A 149 -35.16 20.09 2.24
N LYS A 150 -36.38 20.07 1.72
CA LYS A 150 -37.58 19.81 2.51
C LYS A 150 -38.17 18.45 2.20
N LEU A 151 -38.16 17.54 3.18
CA LEU A 151 -38.78 16.22 3.07
C LEU A 151 -40.20 16.25 3.60
N SER A 152 -41.16 15.81 2.80
CA SER A 152 -42.60 15.89 3.13
C SER A 152 -43.11 14.73 4.00
N LYS A 153 -42.36 13.62 4.07
CA LYS A 153 -42.78 12.37 4.68
C LYS A 153 -41.66 11.77 5.55
N LYS A 154 -42.04 10.81 6.40
CA LYS A 154 -41.09 10.10 7.26
C LYS A 154 -40.20 9.17 6.46
N VAL A 155 -38.88 9.34 6.59
CA VAL A 155 -37.86 8.55 5.88
C VAL A 155 -37.81 7.13 6.43
N LYS A 156 -37.83 6.15 5.53
CA LYS A 156 -37.60 4.72 5.82
C LYS A 156 -36.16 4.32 5.51
N LYS A 157 -35.60 4.82 4.41
CA LYS A 157 -34.23 4.57 3.95
C LYS A 157 -33.74 5.81 3.20
N ALA A 158 -32.48 6.18 3.38
CA ALA A 158 -31.82 7.19 2.54
C ALA A 158 -30.39 6.79 2.20
N ARG A 159 -29.99 7.02 0.95
CA ARG A 159 -28.64 6.80 0.44
C ARG A 159 -28.13 8.07 -0.21
N LEU A 160 -26.94 8.46 0.19
CA LEU A 160 -26.25 9.61 -0.35
C LEU A 160 -25.09 9.13 -1.22
N TYR A 161 -25.08 9.55 -2.48
CA TYR A 161 -24.03 9.31 -3.46
C TYR A 161 -23.30 10.62 -3.72
N VAL A 162 -21.98 10.65 -3.49
CA VAL A 162 -21.17 11.87 -3.60
C VAL A 162 -19.86 11.59 -4.33
N THR A 163 -19.45 12.53 -5.15
CA THR A 163 -18.06 12.67 -5.61
C THR A 163 -17.72 14.14 -5.81
N ALA A 164 -16.44 14.44 -5.96
CA ALA A 164 -15.95 15.78 -6.19
C ALA A 164 -14.76 15.81 -7.17
N LEU A 165 -14.59 16.96 -7.80
CA LEU A 165 -13.33 17.35 -8.45
C LEU A 165 -12.57 18.20 -7.45
N GLY A 166 -11.60 17.57 -6.79
CA GLY A 166 -10.99 18.06 -5.56
C GLY A 166 -11.13 17.01 -4.44
N ALA A 167 -10.84 17.41 -3.20
CA ALA A 167 -11.08 16.59 -2.02
C ALA A 167 -12.24 17.17 -1.20
N TYR A 168 -13.21 16.37 -0.79
CA TYR A 168 -14.40 16.82 -0.09
C TYR A 168 -14.53 16.23 1.32
N THR A 169 -15.18 17.01 2.18
CA THR A 169 -15.91 16.51 3.35
C THR A 169 -17.40 16.82 3.16
N PHE A 170 -18.29 15.87 3.44
CA PHE A 170 -19.74 16.05 3.28
C PHE A 170 -20.47 15.96 4.62
N PHE A 171 -21.53 16.75 4.78
CA PHE A 171 -22.34 16.84 5.98
C PHE A 171 -23.83 16.72 5.68
N VAL A 172 -24.56 16.02 6.57
CA VAL A 172 -26.03 15.98 6.58
C VAL A 172 -26.52 16.40 7.96
N ASN A 173 -27.24 17.52 8.02
CA ASN A 173 -27.74 18.13 9.28
C ASN A 173 -26.63 18.21 10.37
N GLY A 174 -25.46 18.72 10.01
CA GLY A 174 -24.30 18.84 10.91
C GLY A 174 -23.50 17.55 11.14
N ASN A 175 -23.97 16.38 10.71
CA ASN A 175 -23.24 15.13 10.86
C ASN A 175 -22.30 14.91 9.67
N LYS A 176 -21.00 14.73 9.96
CA LYS A 176 -20.00 14.37 8.94
C LYS A 176 -20.30 12.98 8.39
N SER A 177 -20.37 12.87 7.07
CA SER A 177 -20.50 11.58 6.37
C SER A 177 -19.14 10.89 6.32
N GLY A 178 -19.14 9.56 6.35
CA GLY A 178 -17.91 8.78 6.33
C GLY A 178 -18.18 7.28 6.22
N TYR A 179 -17.12 6.49 6.27
CA TYR A 179 -17.19 5.05 6.08
C TYR A 179 -17.87 4.36 7.25
N LEU A 180 -18.95 3.62 7.00
CA LEU A 180 -19.64 2.83 8.02
C LEU A 180 -18.84 1.55 8.34
N ARG A 181 -18.24 1.49 9.54
CA ARG A 181 -17.54 0.32 10.06
C ARG A 181 -18.52 -0.78 10.49
N GLU A 182 -18.02 -1.99 10.61
CA GLU A 182 -18.82 -3.19 10.94
C GLU A 182 -19.50 -3.13 12.31
N ASP A 183 -18.91 -2.39 13.25
CA ASP A 183 -19.45 -2.13 14.58
C ASP A 183 -20.56 -1.06 14.60
N GLY A 184 -20.86 -0.45 13.44
CA GLY A 184 -21.86 0.59 13.27
C GLY A 184 -21.35 2.01 13.55
N THR A 185 -20.06 2.20 13.82
CA THR A 185 -19.43 3.52 13.92
C THR A 185 -19.12 4.08 12.53
N VAL A 186 -19.04 5.41 12.42
CA VAL A 186 -18.66 6.10 11.18
C VAL A 186 -17.22 6.56 11.33
N ALA A 187 -16.34 6.06 10.47
CA ALA A 187 -14.95 6.49 10.42
C ALA A 187 -14.82 7.83 9.69
N GLU A 188 -13.95 8.69 10.21
CA GLU A 188 -13.57 9.92 9.53
C GLU A 188 -12.72 9.61 8.31
N GLU A 189 -13.22 9.94 7.12
CA GLU A 189 -12.46 9.84 5.88
C GLU A 189 -11.55 11.07 5.69
N LEU A 190 -10.39 10.87 5.07
CA LEU A 190 -9.43 11.93 4.75
C LEU A 190 -9.18 11.99 3.23
N LEU A 191 -9.38 13.19 2.65
CA LEU A 191 -9.13 13.48 1.24
C LEU A 191 -9.97 12.68 0.22
N THR A 192 -11.20 12.29 0.57
CA THR A 192 -12.17 11.66 -0.36
C THR A 192 -12.44 12.57 -1.57
N PRO A 193 -12.52 12.10 -2.84
CA PRO A 193 -12.59 10.71 -3.29
C PRO A 193 -11.24 10.07 -3.64
N GLY A 194 -10.12 10.67 -3.22
CA GLY A 194 -8.79 10.13 -3.48
C GLY A 194 -8.18 10.58 -4.80
N TRP A 195 -7.11 9.87 -5.19
CA TRP A 195 -6.34 10.15 -6.38
C TRP A 195 -6.55 9.08 -7.46
N MET A 196 -6.80 9.55 -8.67
CA MET A 196 -7.09 8.76 -9.87
C MET A 196 -6.74 9.60 -11.11
N ASN A 197 -6.78 8.99 -12.29
CA ASN A 197 -6.76 9.75 -13.55
C ASN A 197 -8.15 10.36 -13.78
N TYR A 198 -8.37 11.58 -13.26
CA TYR A 198 -9.67 12.28 -13.30
C TYR A 198 -10.27 12.41 -14.71
N ASP A 199 -9.46 12.31 -15.76
CA ASP A 199 -9.84 12.35 -17.16
C ASP A 199 -10.30 11.00 -17.75
N LYS A 200 -10.15 9.90 -17.00
CA LYS A 200 -10.53 8.53 -17.39
C LYS A 200 -11.54 7.90 -16.44
N THR A 201 -11.27 7.95 -15.14
CA THR A 201 -12.09 7.29 -14.12
C THR A 201 -12.20 8.19 -12.90
N LEU A 202 -13.42 8.34 -12.38
CA LEU A 202 -13.69 9.07 -11.16
C LEU A 202 -14.54 8.22 -10.22
N HIS A 203 -14.11 8.11 -8.97
CA HIS A 203 -14.82 7.34 -7.96
C HIS A 203 -15.89 8.18 -7.25
N TYR A 204 -17.02 7.55 -6.93
CA TYR A 204 -18.02 8.09 -6.02
C TYR A 204 -18.24 7.17 -4.82
N PHE A 205 -18.74 7.75 -3.73
CA PHE A 205 -18.98 7.06 -2.47
C PHE A 205 -20.46 7.01 -2.14
N THR A 206 -20.86 5.96 -1.41
CA THR A 206 -22.23 5.73 -0.97
C THR A 206 -22.30 5.74 0.55
N TYR A 207 -23.13 6.61 1.12
CA TYR A 207 -23.32 6.75 2.56
C TYR A 207 -24.76 6.41 2.98
N ASP A 208 -24.91 5.71 4.12
CA ASP A 208 -26.21 5.56 4.78
C ASP A 208 -26.49 6.78 5.65
N VAL A 209 -27.37 7.67 5.18
CA VAL A 209 -27.74 8.90 5.90
C VAL A 209 -29.16 8.83 6.49
N THR A 210 -29.73 7.62 6.55
CA THR A 210 -31.13 7.40 6.97
C THR A 210 -31.43 8.02 8.33
N LYS A 211 -30.52 7.86 9.30
CA LYS A 211 -30.71 8.34 10.67
C LYS A 211 -30.50 9.85 10.84
N HIS A 212 -29.93 10.52 9.84
CA HIS A 212 -29.62 11.95 9.91
C HIS A 212 -30.74 12.81 9.35
N LEU A 213 -31.70 12.24 8.62
CA LEU A 213 -32.79 12.98 7.98
C LEU A 213 -34.07 12.94 8.81
N ALA A 214 -34.86 14.01 8.72
CA ALA A 214 -36.16 14.14 9.38
C ALA A 214 -37.22 14.75 8.45
N ILE A 215 -38.50 14.67 8.85
CA ILE A 215 -39.58 15.41 8.19
C ILE A 215 -39.30 16.91 8.31
N GLY A 216 -39.54 17.66 7.24
CA GLY A 216 -39.30 19.10 7.18
C GLY A 216 -37.94 19.44 6.59
N GLU A 217 -37.37 20.55 7.05
CA GLU A 217 -36.10 21.08 6.56
C GLU A 217 -34.92 20.21 7.00
N ASN A 218 -34.01 19.97 6.06
CA ASN A 218 -32.74 19.27 6.23
C ASN A 218 -31.65 20.03 5.47
N VAL A 219 -30.41 19.93 5.92
CA VAL A 219 -29.25 20.58 5.32
C VAL A 219 -28.33 19.53 4.71
N LEU A 220 -27.97 19.74 3.44
CA LEU A 220 -26.86 19.05 2.77
C LEU A 220 -25.74 20.06 2.57
N ALA A 221 -24.53 19.71 2.96
CA ALA A 221 -23.38 20.60 2.91
C ALA A 221 -22.10 19.87 2.53
N ALA A 222 -21.19 20.55 1.84
CA ALA A 222 -19.87 20.03 1.52
C ALA A 222 -18.81 21.12 1.65
N GLN A 223 -17.61 20.75 2.05
CA GLN A 223 -16.41 21.59 1.94
C GLN A 223 -15.43 20.89 1.00
N ILE A 224 -14.95 21.60 -0.03
CA ILE A 224 -14.11 21.02 -1.08
C ILE A 224 -12.80 21.80 -1.18
N GLY A 225 -11.68 21.11 -0.96
CA GLY A 225 -10.32 21.56 -1.21
C GLY A 225 -9.78 21.11 -2.57
N ASN A 226 -8.56 21.52 -2.88
CA ASN A 226 -7.87 21.26 -4.14
C ASN A 226 -7.63 19.77 -4.40
N GLY A 227 -7.33 18.99 -3.35
CA GLY A 227 -6.93 17.58 -3.47
C GLY A 227 -5.85 17.37 -4.53
N TRP A 228 -5.78 16.19 -5.14
CA TRP A 228 -4.86 15.94 -6.26
C TRP A 228 -5.29 16.62 -7.57
N TYR A 229 -6.55 17.05 -7.68
CA TYR A 229 -7.09 17.66 -8.89
C TYR A 229 -6.43 19.01 -9.23
N ASN A 230 -6.12 19.81 -8.20
CA ASN A 230 -5.52 21.15 -8.35
C ASN A 230 -4.14 21.31 -7.69
N SER A 231 -3.77 20.44 -6.73
CA SER A 231 -2.47 20.54 -6.05
C SER A 231 -1.30 20.29 -6.99
N ARG A 232 -0.10 20.76 -6.61
CA ARG A 232 1.12 20.66 -7.45
C ARG A 232 1.47 19.22 -7.86
N ILE A 233 1.08 18.23 -7.05
CA ILE A 233 1.26 16.80 -7.36
C ILE A 233 0.63 16.36 -8.69
N GLY A 234 -0.46 17.03 -9.12
CA GLY A 234 -1.13 16.72 -10.39
C GLY A 234 -0.37 17.21 -11.63
N GLU A 235 0.74 17.96 -11.48
CA GLU A 235 1.48 18.56 -12.60
C GLU A 235 1.86 17.50 -13.67
N GLY A 236 1.62 17.85 -14.93
CA GLY A 236 1.89 17.00 -16.09
C GLY A 236 0.77 16.02 -16.44
N SER A 237 -0.25 15.87 -15.59
CA SER A 237 -1.47 15.13 -15.94
C SER A 237 -2.33 15.94 -16.92
N THR A 238 -3.11 15.28 -17.76
CA THR A 238 -4.04 15.91 -18.74
C THR A 238 -5.09 16.81 -18.09
N TYR A 239 -5.56 16.46 -16.88
CA TYR A 239 -6.59 17.20 -16.16
C TYR A 239 -6.05 18.43 -15.41
N TYR A 240 -4.74 18.52 -15.18
CA TYR A 240 -4.15 19.56 -14.36
C TYR A 240 -4.01 20.90 -15.11
N LYS A 241 -4.23 22.01 -14.39
CA LYS A 241 -3.96 23.36 -14.89
C LYS A 241 -3.18 24.17 -13.87
N GLU A 242 -2.15 24.86 -14.32
CA GLU A 242 -1.33 25.73 -13.45
C GLU A 242 -2.17 26.84 -12.80
N SER A 243 -3.12 27.42 -13.54
CA SER A 243 -4.07 28.42 -13.06
C SER A 243 -5.20 27.87 -12.17
N GLY A 244 -5.27 26.54 -12.01
CA GLY A 244 -6.33 25.85 -11.30
C GLY A 244 -7.57 25.59 -12.14
N ASN A 245 -8.25 24.49 -11.81
CA ASN A 245 -9.57 24.15 -12.31
C ASN A 245 -10.65 24.62 -11.32
N ASP A 246 -11.87 24.80 -11.80
CA ASP A 246 -13.00 24.98 -10.89
C ASP A 246 -13.18 23.69 -10.07
N LEU A 247 -13.42 23.83 -8.76
CA LEU A 247 -13.80 22.67 -7.93
C LEU A 247 -15.25 22.30 -8.22
N GLY A 248 -15.52 21.00 -8.30
CA GLY A 248 -16.81 20.46 -8.72
C GLY A 248 -17.41 19.54 -7.68
N LEU A 249 -18.73 19.59 -7.52
CA LEU A 249 -19.51 18.71 -6.66
C LEU A 249 -20.58 17.98 -7.47
N LEU A 250 -20.76 16.68 -7.21
CA LEU A 250 -21.87 15.89 -7.76
C LEU A 250 -22.53 15.12 -6.61
N VAL A 251 -23.85 15.30 -6.46
CA VAL A 251 -24.63 14.71 -5.36
C VAL A 251 -25.92 14.11 -5.89
N LYS A 252 -26.24 12.92 -5.40
CA LYS A 252 -27.59 12.34 -5.43
C LYS A 252 -27.94 11.81 -4.04
N LEU A 253 -29.04 12.29 -3.48
CA LEU A 253 -29.67 11.74 -2.28
C LEU A 253 -30.95 11.02 -2.70
N GLU A 254 -30.96 9.70 -2.57
CA GLU A 254 -32.13 8.86 -2.83
C GLU A 254 -32.85 8.56 -1.52
N VAL A 255 -34.12 8.93 -1.43
CA VAL A 255 -34.96 8.77 -0.23
C VAL A 255 -36.10 7.82 -0.54
N THR A 256 -36.30 6.81 0.31
CA THR A 256 -37.51 5.98 0.35
C THR A 256 -38.28 6.28 1.63
N TYR A 257 -39.58 6.52 1.52
CA TYR A 257 -40.47 6.83 2.64
C TYR A 257 -41.15 5.58 3.22
N GLU A 258 -41.79 5.71 4.38
CA GLU A 258 -42.54 4.61 5.01
C GLU A 258 -43.71 4.08 4.16
N ASP A 259 -44.28 4.92 3.29
CA ASP A 259 -45.31 4.53 2.31
C ASP A 259 -44.75 3.90 1.02
N ASN A 260 -43.44 3.67 0.98
CA ASN A 260 -42.65 3.16 -0.16
C ASN A 260 -42.59 4.09 -1.38
N SER A 261 -43.07 5.32 -1.31
CA SER A 261 -42.75 6.32 -2.33
C SER A 261 -41.28 6.74 -2.23
N THR A 262 -40.71 7.18 -3.36
CA THR A 262 -39.31 7.62 -3.45
C THR A 262 -39.19 9.06 -3.92
N GLU A 263 -38.12 9.73 -3.50
CA GLU A 263 -37.74 11.08 -3.92
C GLU A 263 -36.21 11.13 -4.12
N ASN A 264 -35.77 11.82 -5.18
CA ASN A 264 -34.37 12.09 -5.44
C ASN A 264 -34.09 13.58 -5.28
N ILE A 265 -33.06 13.92 -4.50
CA ILE A 265 -32.54 15.27 -4.36
C ILE A 265 -31.14 15.28 -4.97
N ILE A 266 -30.88 16.21 -5.89
CA ILE A 266 -29.68 16.20 -6.72
C ILE A 266 -28.92 17.53 -6.65
N SER A 267 -27.65 17.53 -7.05
CA SER A 267 -26.94 18.76 -7.39
C SER A 267 -27.46 19.32 -8.72
N ASP A 268 -27.91 20.58 -8.74
CA ASP A 268 -28.44 21.27 -9.92
C ASP A 268 -28.21 22.79 -9.81
N THR A 269 -28.49 23.54 -10.87
CA THR A 269 -28.27 24.99 -11.02
C THR A 269 -29.55 25.81 -10.86
N ASN A 270 -30.63 25.22 -10.33
CA ASN A 270 -31.94 25.85 -10.16
C ASN A 270 -32.03 26.88 -9.01
N GLY A 271 -30.92 27.14 -8.32
CA GLY A 271 -30.84 28.09 -7.19
C GLY A 271 -30.96 27.45 -5.80
N GLN A 272 -31.22 26.14 -5.70
CA GLN A 272 -31.24 25.42 -4.42
C GLN A 272 -29.87 25.35 -3.74
N TRP A 273 -28.81 25.17 -4.53
CA TRP A 273 -27.44 25.12 -4.03
C TRP A 273 -26.81 26.51 -4.01
N LYS A 274 -26.12 26.82 -2.91
CA LYS A 274 -25.30 28.02 -2.72
C LYS A 274 -23.87 27.64 -2.42
N ALA A 275 -22.94 28.51 -2.77
CA ALA A 275 -21.52 28.29 -2.51
C ALA A 275 -20.78 29.55 -2.07
N THR A 276 -19.73 29.38 -1.27
CA THR A 276 -18.82 30.46 -0.88
C THR A 276 -17.38 29.97 -0.78
N ASP A 277 -16.44 30.85 -1.09
CA ASP A 277 -15.00 30.64 -0.88
C ASP A 277 -14.47 31.51 0.27
N GLN A 278 -15.37 32.08 1.08
CA GLN A 278 -15.09 32.92 2.24
C GLN A 278 -15.07 32.13 3.57
N GLY A 279 -14.82 30.82 3.50
CA GLY A 279 -14.67 29.95 4.68
C GLY A 279 -13.27 30.01 5.32
N PRO A 280 -13.03 29.22 6.38
CA PRO A 280 -11.81 29.30 7.17
C PRO A 280 -10.57 28.71 6.50
N ILE A 281 -10.71 27.69 5.64
CA ILE A 281 -9.56 27.12 4.89
C ILE A 281 -9.21 28.06 3.72
N ARG A 282 -8.11 28.79 3.87
CA ARG A 282 -7.68 29.86 2.95
C ARG A 282 -6.71 29.38 1.88
N GLU A 283 -5.89 28.39 2.19
CA GLU A 283 -5.02 27.69 1.25
C GLU A 283 -4.96 26.21 1.66
N ASN A 284 -4.84 25.31 0.68
CA ASN A 284 -4.65 23.89 0.92
C ASN A 284 -3.93 23.26 -0.28
N ASP A 285 -2.91 22.47 -0.02
CA ASP A 285 -2.17 21.71 -1.04
C ASP A 285 -1.59 20.45 -0.38
N ILE A 286 -1.52 19.37 -1.15
CA ILE A 286 -1.01 18.08 -0.66
C ILE A 286 0.43 18.20 -0.13
N TYR A 287 1.30 19.00 -0.75
CA TYR A 287 2.70 19.15 -0.34
C TYR A 287 2.90 20.25 0.69
N ASP A 288 2.21 21.39 0.50
CA ASP A 288 2.50 22.59 1.28
C ASP A 288 1.78 22.62 2.64
N GLY A 289 0.62 21.97 2.75
CA GLY A 289 -0.19 21.93 3.96
C GLY A 289 -1.45 22.79 3.87
N GLU A 290 -1.92 23.27 5.01
CA GLU A 290 -3.20 23.98 5.15
C GLU A 290 -3.01 25.34 5.86
N VAL A 291 -3.70 26.37 5.36
CA VAL A 291 -3.82 27.67 6.02
C VAL A 291 -5.26 27.85 6.48
N TYR A 292 -5.46 27.87 7.78
CA TYR A 292 -6.76 27.97 8.44
C TYR A 292 -6.89 29.28 9.22
N ASN A 293 -7.96 30.02 8.97
CA ASN A 293 -8.30 31.22 9.73
C ASN A 293 -9.62 31.04 10.47
N ALA A 294 -9.55 30.72 11.76
CA ALA A 294 -10.72 30.44 12.59
C ALA A 294 -11.64 31.65 12.78
N THR A 295 -11.15 32.88 12.57
CA THR A 295 -11.98 34.09 12.59
C THR A 295 -12.99 34.15 11.44
N MET A 296 -12.85 33.28 10.44
CA MET A 296 -13.71 33.18 9.25
C MET A 296 -14.63 31.94 9.28
N GLU A 297 -14.73 31.25 10.42
CA GLU A 297 -15.72 30.18 10.59
C GLU A 297 -17.15 30.75 10.52
N PRO A 298 -18.00 30.27 9.59
CA PRO A 298 -19.38 30.73 9.54
C PRO A 298 -20.22 29.97 10.58
N ASP A 299 -20.55 30.64 11.68
CA ASP A 299 -21.38 30.08 12.75
C ASP A 299 -22.72 29.54 12.19
N GLY A 300 -23.01 28.27 12.49
CA GLY A 300 -24.29 27.65 12.14
C GLY A 300 -24.48 27.29 10.66
N TRP A 301 -23.46 27.34 9.80
CA TRP A 301 -23.62 27.06 8.36
C TRP A 301 -24.15 25.65 8.03
N LEU A 302 -23.97 24.69 8.96
CA LEU A 302 -24.49 23.32 8.89
C LEU A 302 -25.91 23.18 9.45
N GLU A 303 -26.46 24.23 10.05
CA GLU A 303 -27.78 24.26 10.70
C GLU A 303 -28.85 24.78 9.74
N LYS A 304 -30.11 24.48 10.05
CA LYS A 304 -31.27 24.92 9.26
C LYS A 304 -31.46 26.43 9.41
N GLN A 305 -32.03 27.08 8.41
CA GLN A 305 -32.36 28.52 8.44
C GLN A 305 -31.13 29.43 8.61
N PHE A 306 -29.95 28.94 8.23
CA PHE A 306 -28.75 29.76 8.15
C PHE A 306 -28.92 30.81 7.03
N ASP A 307 -28.52 32.06 7.30
CA ASP A 307 -28.58 33.14 6.30
C ASP A 307 -27.43 33.04 5.30
N ASP A 308 -27.70 32.36 4.18
CA ASP A 308 -26.78 32.24 3.04
C ASP A 308 -27.04 33.27 1.93
N ALA A 309 -27.75 34.38 2.21
CA ALA A 309 -28.07 35.38 1.19
C ALA A 309 -26.82 36.03 0.56
N ALA A 310 -25.71 36.10 1.30
CA ALA A 310 -24.42 36.59 0.82
C ALA A 310 -23.61 35.55 0.03
N TRP A 311 -24.05 34.29 -0.01
CA TRP A 311 -23.37 33.23 -0.75
C TRP A 311 -23.70 33.32 -2.23
N PHE A 312 -22.75 32.89 -3.06
CA PHE A 312 -22.88 32.90 -4.50
C PHE A 312 -23.81 31.78 -4.97
N THR A 313 -24.40 31.98 -6.15
CA THR A 313 -25.03 30.92 -6.92
C THR A 313 -24.00 29.90 -7.41
N VAL A 314 -24.49 28.72 -7.75
CA VAL A 314 -23.67 27.71 -8.43
C VAL A 314 -23.94 27.73 -9.94
N LYS A 315 -22.92 27.35 -10.71
CA LYS A 315 -22.99 27.14 -12.16
C LYS A 315 -22.74 25.67 -12.48
N GLU A 316 -23.12 25.25 -13.68
CA GLU A 316 -22.76 23.92 -14.18
C GLU A 316 -21.25 23.89 -14.49
N HIS A 317 -20.58 22.83 -14.06
CA HIS A 317 -19.16 22.64 -14.25
C HIS A 317 -18.87 21.91 -15.57
N SER A 318 -17.84 22.36 -16.32
CA SER A 318 -17.57 21.87 -17.68
C SER A 318 -16.82 20.53 -17.74
N TYR A 319 -16.78 19.76 -16.65
CA TYR A 319 -16.02 18.50 -16.56
C TYR A 319 -16.46 17.49 -17.61
N ARG A 320 -17.76 17.21 -17.71
CA ARG A 320 -18.31 16.27 -18.71
C ARG A 320 -18.09 16.73 -20.15
N ALA A 321 -18.01 18.04 -20.39
CA ALA A 321 -17.65 18.55 -21.71
C ALA A 321 -16.16 18.33 -22.03
N SER A 322 -15.29 18.36 -21.02
CA SER A 322 -13.85 18.12 -21.19
C SER A 322 -13.50 16.63 -21.27
N PHE A 323 -14.22 15.79 -20.51
CA PHE A 323 -13.97 14.35 -20.37
C PHE A 323 -15.28 13.56 -20.50
N PRO A 324 -15.91 13.54 -21.69
CA PRO A 324 -17.22 12.91 -21.89
C PRO A 324 -17.19 11.40 -21.64
N SER A 325 -16.06 10.74 -21.90
CA SER A 325 -15.88 9.29 -21.73
C SER A 325 -15.34 8.88 -20.36
N ALA A 326 -15.18 9.83 -19.42
CA ALA A 326 -14.72 9.50 -18.08
C ALA A 326 -15.77 8.67 -17.33
N LYS A 327 -15.38 7.53 -16.78
CA LYS A 327 -16.28 6.64 -16.05
C LYS A 327 -16.53 7.17 -14.64
N LEU A 328 -17.78 7.11 -14.18
CA LEU A 328 -18.09 7.28 -12.76
C LEU A 328 -18.33 5.90 -12.17
N GLN A 329 -17.60 5.54 -11.12
CA GLN A 329 -17.69 4.18 -10.56
C GLN A 329 -17.68 4.25 -9.03
N ALA A 330 -18.43 3.37 -8.38
CA ALA A 330 -18.37 3.29 -6.93
C ALA A 330 -16.96 2.90 -6.50
N TYR A 331 -16.44 3.52 -5.44
CA TYR A 331 -15.15 3.12 -4.88
C TYR A 331 -15.28 1.72 -4.24
N PRO A 332 -14.51 0.70 -4.70
CA PRO A 332 -14.79 -0.68 -4.29
C PRO A 332 -14.18 -1.02 -2.91
N ALA A 333 -13.11 -0.35 -2.48
CA ALA A 333 -12.39 -0.65 -1.25
C ALA A 333 -12.83 0.18 -0.04
N LYS A 334 -12.10 0.04 1.08
CA LYS A 334 -12.19 0.97 2.21
C LYS A 334 -11.43 2.26 1.86
N PRO A 335 -11.99 3.46 2.11
CA PRO A 335 -11.31 4.72 1.82
C PRO A 335 -10.16 4.97 2.81
N ALA A 336 -9.33 5.97 2.48
CA ALA A 336 -8.43 6.55 3.45
C ALA A 336 -9.22 7.18 4.61
N GLN A 337 -8.89 6.76 5.83
CA GLN A 337 -9.58 7.18 7.04
C GLN A 337 -8.59 7.40 8.19
N ILE A 338 -9.02 8.22 9.15
CA ILE A 338 -8.35 8.36 10.44
C ILE A 338 -8.52 7.04 11.23
N LEU A 339 -7.39 6.52 11.71
CA LEU A 339 -7.31 5.31 12.52
C LEU A 339 -7.14 5.73 13.99
N GLU A 340 -8.26 5.97 14.66
CA GLU A 340 -8.30 6.45 16.05
C GLU A 340 -7.52 5.54 17.01
N GLU A 341 -7.53 4.22 16.75
CA GLU A 341 -6.79 3.24 17.53
C GLU A 341 -5.27 3.34 17.41
N LEU A 342 -4.76 4.13 16.45
CA LEU A 342 -3.34 4.37 16.18
C LEU A 342 -2.93 5.82 16.44
N GLU A 343 -3.74 6.62 17.12
CA GLU A 343 -3.37 7.98 17.48
C GLU A 343 -2.01 8.04 18.20
N GLN A 344 -1.16 8.98 17.78
CA GLN A 344 0.16 9.19 18.37
C GLN A 344 0.11 10.36 19.35
N HIS A 345 0.67 10.14 20.53
CA HIS A 345 0.77 11.15 21.57
C HIS A 345 2.23 11.60 21.75
N PRO A 346 2.47 12.84 22.19
CA PRO A 346 3.83 13.31 22.47
C PRO A 346 4.56 12.41 23.48
N GLU A 347 5.73 11.91 23.09
CA GLU A 347 6.68 11.26 24.01
C GLU A 347 7.56 12.30 24.72
N SER A 348 7.87 13.42 24.07
CA SER A 348 8.57 14.53 24.68
C SER A 348 8.26 15.86 24.00
N ILE A 349 8.38 16.96 24.73
CA ILE A 349 8.35 18.32 24.17
C ILE A 349 9.53 19.12 24.68
N ILE A 350 10.24 19.78 23.76
CA ILE A 350 11.35 20.69 24.06
C ILE A 350 10.95 22.08 23.59
N VAL A 351 11.05 23.07 24.47
CA VAL A 351 10.95 24.50 24.12
C VAL A 351 12.34 25.11 24.16
N TYR A 352 12.77 25.72 23.05
CA TYR A 352 14.07 26.36 22.94
C TYR A 352 13.96 27.79 22.39
N GLN A 353 15.01 28.58 22.62
CA GLN A 353 15.12 29.95 22.11
C GLN A 353 16.54 30.25 21.68
N GLY A 354 16.75 30.38 20.38
CA GLY A 354 18.07 30.60 19.78
C GLY A 354 19.01 29.39 19.93
N VAL A 355 20.30 29.62 19.75
CA VAL A 355 21.36 28.62 19.87
C VAL A 355 22.25 28.91 21.06
N LEU A 356 22.93 27.89 21.59
CA LEU A 356 23.93 28.05 22.64
C LEU A 356 25.06 28.95 22.15
N PRO A 357 25.40 30.03 22.89
CA PRO A 357 26.58 30.82 22.57
C PRO A 357 27.83 29.94 22.72
N ASP A 358 28.80 30.14 21.84
CA ASP A 358 30.12 29.49 21.87
C ASP A 358 30.11 27.94 21.72
N TYR A 359 29.05 27.36 21.16
CA TYR A 359 29.02 25.94 20.79
C TYR A 359 29.80 25.68 19.49
N GLU A 360 30.99 25.08 19.61
CA GLU A 360 31.81 24.66 18.46
C GLU A 360 31.51 23.21 18.08
N GLY A 361 30.51 23.04 17.22
CA GLY A 361 30.26 21.75 16.56
C GLY A 361 31.32 21.41 15.50
N LYS A 362 31.54 20.10 15.26
CA LYS A 362 32.34 19.55 14.16
C LYS A 362 32.01 20.18 12.80
N TYR A 363 30.74 20.46 12.53
CA TYR A 363 30.29 21.10 11.29
C TYR A 363 29.71 22.51 11.50
N GLY A 364 29.84 23.06 12.71
CA GLY A 364 29.48 24.44 13.03
C GLY A 364 27.99 24.74 12.89
N ARG A 365 27.10 23.75 13.06
CA ARG A 365 25.64 23.96 12.95
C ARG A 365 25.03 24.68 14.16
N GLY A 366 25.77 24.75 15.26
CA GLY A 366 25.24 25.23 16.54
C GLY A 366 24.37 24.18 17.22
N LYS A 367 23.89 24.50 18.42
CA LYS A 367 23.00 23.62 19.21
C LYS A 367 21.88 24.45 19.80
N ILE A 368 20.65 23.93 19.78
CA ILE A 368 19.51 24.67 20.33
C ILE A 368 19.73 25.00 21.82
N LYS A 369 19.34 26.21 22.23
CA LYS A 369 19.35 26.60 23.64
C LYS A 369 18.00 26.25 24.27
N VAL A 370 17.93 25.06 24.85
CA VAL A 370 16.73 24.57 25.54
C VAL A 370 16.38 25.50 26.71
N VAL A 371 15.14 25.98 26.72
CA VAL A 371 14.54 26.80 27.78
C VAL A 371 13.77 25.92 28.76
N LYS A 372 13.06 24.91 28.23
CA LYS A 372 12.27 23.98 29.04
C LYS A 372 12.04 22.66 28.32
N GLU A 373 11.96 21.58 29.09
CA GLU A 373 11.55 20.26 28.63
C GLU A 373 10.27 19.87 29.36
N TYR A 374 9.38 19.17 28.66
CA TYR A 374 8.14 18.63 29.22
C TYR A 374 8.09 17.13 28.94
N GLN A 375 7.74 16.38 29.97
CA GLN A 375 7.43 14.96 29.88
C GLN A 375 5.92 14.75 29.65
N PRO A 376 5.46 13.57 29.20
CA PRO A 376 4.04 13.32 28.94
C PRO A 376 3.14 13.65 30.15
N SER A 377 3.63 13.46 31.38
CA SER A 377 2.90 13.81 32.61
C SER A 377 2.62 15.31 32.77
N ASP A 378 3.49 16.17 32.23
CA ASP A 378 3.41 17.62 32.35
C ASP A 378 2.40 18.22 31.35
N LEU A 379 1.95 17.44 30.36
CA LEU A 379 1.09 17.91 29.27
C LEU A 379 -0.38 18.05 29.66
N SER A 380 -0.80 17.45 30.77
CA SER A 380 -2.18 17.54 31.25
C SER A 380 -2.67 18.97 31.53
N SER A 381 -1.75 19.92 31.75
CA SER A 381 -2.05 21.35 31.94
C SER A 381 -1.72 22.22 30.72
N GLY A 382 -1.22 21.63 29.63
CA GLY A 382 -0.66 22.34 28.49
C GLY A 382 0.63 23.14 28.83
N PHE A 383 1.13 23.89 27.85
CA PHE A 383 2.27 24.79 28.00
C PHE A 383 2.09 26.10 27.24
N THR A 384 2.77 27.15 27.68
CA THR A 384 2.76 28.46 26.98
C THR A 384 3.98 28.57 26.09
N LEU A 385 3.75 29.00 24.85
CA LEU A 385 4.77 29.34 23.87
C LEU A 385 4.69 30.83 23.54
N LYS A 386 5.79 31.56 23.67
CA LYS A 386 5.86 32.99 23.34
C LYS A 386 6.43 33.21 21.94
N ASN A 387 6.14 34.37 21.35
CA ASN A 387 6.86 34.82 20.17
C ASN A 387 8.38 34.83 20.40
N GLY A 388 9.14 34.23 19.47
CA GLY A 388 10.59 34.03 19.59
C GLY A 388 11.03 32.71 20.25
N GLU A 389 10.12 31.97 20.89
CA GLU A 389 10.36 30.59 21.33
C GLU A 389 9.93 29.59 20.24
N THR A 390 10.45 28.36 20.29
CA THR A 390 10.05 27.27 19.40
C THR A 390 9.87 26.00 20.21
N ALA A 391 8.74 25.31 20.03
CA ALA A 391 8.50 23.99 20.61
C ALA A 391 8.76 22.90 19.57
N ILE A 392 9.41 21.81 19.97
CA ILE A 392 9.56 20.59 19.20
C ILE A 392 8.84 19.49 19.96
N ILE A 393 7.91 18.83 19.28
CA ILE A 393 7.14 17.70 19.79
C ILE A 393 7.66 16.45 19.10
N ASP A 394 8.09 15.45 19.87
CA ASP A 394 8.41 14.11 19.36
C ASP A 394 7.23 13.17 19.63
N LEU A 395 6.65 12.58 18.58
CA LEU A 395 5.57 11.59 18.69
C LEU A 395 6.08 10.15 18.87
N GLY A 396 7.39 9.91 18.89
CA GLY A 396 8.00 8.58 19.02
C GLY A 396 8.00 7.76 17.74
N GLN A 397 7.03 7.99 16.84
CA GLN A 397 6.82 7.24 15.61
C GLN A 397 6.78 8.15 14.38
N ASN A 398 7.48 7.76 13.30
CA ASN A 398 7.30 8.40 11.99
C ASN A 398 5.99 7.90 11.39
N MET A 399 4.95 8.73 11.43
CA MET A 399 3.58 8.43 11.05
C MET A 399 3.15 9.21 9.81
N VAL A 400 1.99 8.88 9.26
CA VAL A 400 1.36 9.61 8.16
C VAL A 400 -0.07 9.98 8.55
N GLY A 401 -0.45 11.22 8.31
CA GLY A 401 -1.77 11.73 8.64
C GLY A 401 -1.76 13.23 8.90
N VAL A 402 -2.51 13.68 9.90
CA VAL A 402 -2.73 15.11 10.20
C VAL A 402 -2.53 15.42 11.68
N PRO A 403 -2.17 16.66 12.04
CA PRO A 403 -2.15 17.08 13.43
C PRO A 403 -3.59 17.28 13.94
N ASN A 404 -3.80 17.00 15.23
CA ASN A 404 -4.98 17.45 15.97
C ASN A 404 -4.49 18.10 17.27
N TYR A 405 -4.84 19.37 17.47
CA TYR A 405 -4.33 20.16 18.58
C TYR A 405 -5.37 21.11 19.14
N ALA A 406 -5.17 21.46 20.42
CA ALA A 406 -5.97 22.47 21.10
C ALA A 406 -5.07 23.62 21.55
N VAL A 407 -5.48 24.85 21.26
CA VAL A 407 -4.72 26.07 21.56
C VAL A 407 -5.61 27.15 22.13
N LYS A 408 -5.02 28.07 22.90
CA LYS A 408 -5.71 29.23 23.45
C LYS A 408 -4.82 30.47 23.37
N GLY A 409 -5.37 31.59 22.94
CA GLY A 409 -4.67 32.84 22.76
C GLY A 409 -5.60 33.95 22.30
N GLU A 410 -5.06 35.12 21.99
CA GLU A 410 -5.86 36.25 21.50
C GLU A 410 -6.30 36.02 20.05
N ALA A 411 -7.51 36.49 19.71
CA ALA A 411 -8.02 36.45 18.35
C ALA A 411 -7.05 37.12 17.36
N GLY A 412 -6.83 36.52 16.20
CA GLY A 412 -5.87 37.00 15.20
C GLY A 412 -4.41 36.59 15.47
N THR A 413 -4.10 36.01 16.63
CA THR A 413 -2.79 35.37 16.85
C THR A 413 -2.61 34.24 15.84
N GLN A 414 -1.45 34.16 15.20
CA GLN A 414 -1.12 33.10 14.25
C GLN A 414 -0.02 32.20 14.78
N ILE A 415 -0.22 30.90 14.66
CA ILE A 415 0.80 29.87 14.88
C ILE A 415 1.17 29.17 13.58
N GLN A 416 2.40 28.68 13.54
CA GLN A 416 2.90 27.82 12.48
C GLN A 416 3.32 26.48 13.10
N ILE A 417 2.92 25.39 12.47
CA ILE A 417 3.37 24.04 12.79
C ILE A 417 4.02 23.45 11.55
N ARG A 418 5.30 23.11 11.62
CA ARG A 418 6.03 22.43 10.55
C ARG A 418 6.33 20.99 10.93
N PHE A 419 6.27 20.08 9.97
CA PHE A 419 6.40 18.65 10.21
C PHE A 419 7.70 18.09 9.61
N GLY A 420 8.35 17.16 10.31
CA GLY A 420 9.60 16.54 9.86
C GLY A 420 9.79 15.12 10.39
N GLU A 421 10.62 14.32 9.73
CA GLU A 421 10.80 12.90 10.03
C GLU A 421 11.85 12.62 11.11
N ILE A 422 12.83 13.52 11.25
CA ILE A 422 13.99 13.37 12.13
C ILE A 422 14.47 14.75 12.62
N THR A 423 15.30 14.78 13.66
CA THR A 423 15.96 15.98 14.16
C THR A 423 17.39 16.10 13.63
N ASN A 424 17.87 17.34 13.48
CA ASN A 424 19.26 17.66 13.21
C ASN A 424 20.18 17.18 14.34
N ASP A 425 21.34 16.67 13.93
CA ASP A 425 22.55 16.63 14.73
C ASP A 425 23.59 17.61 14.14
N ASP A 426 24.80 17.64 14.70
CA ASP A 426 25.90 18.41 14.13
C ASP A 426 26.72 17.54 13.16
N SER A 427 26.05 16.91 12.18
CA SER A 427 26.70 16.10 11.13
C SER A 427 26.65 16.76 9.76
N LYS A 428 27.28 16.13 8.76
CA LYS A 428 27.19 16.57 7.37
C LYS A 428 25.76 16.36 6.85
N GLY A 429 25.25 17.35 6.13
CA GLY A 429 23.91 17.30 5.53
C GLY A 429 22.78 17.78 6.44
N ALA A 430 23.05 18.02 7.74
CA ALA A 430 22.14 18.75 8.62
C ALA A 430 21.84 20.16 8.08
N ASP A 431 20.62 20.65 8.29
CA ASP A 431 20.11 21.93 7.76
C ASP A 431 19.85 22.98 8.86
N GLY A 432 19.96 22.59 10.12
CA GLY A 432 19.74 23.42 11.30
C GLY A 432 20.64 23.04 12.47
N PRO A 433 20.52 23.75 13.61
CA PRO A 433 21.30 23.43 14.81
C PRO A 433 20.91 22.06 15.39
N GLU A 434 21.87 21.42 16.07
CA GLU A 434 21.64 20.15 16.78
C GLU A 434 20.41 20.27 17.70
N GLY A 435 19.50 19.30 17.61
CA GLY A 435 18.25 19.22 18.34
C GLY A 435 17.05 19.89 17.67
N SER A 436 17.25 20.68 16.60
CA SER A 436 16.13 21.22 15.79
C SER A 436 15.53 20.18 14.85
N VAL A 437 14.34 20.40 14.29
CA VAL A 437 13.74 19.51 13.28
C VAL A 437 14.46 19.66 11.94
N TYR A 438 14.71 18.55 11.26
CA TYR A 438 15.33 18.50 9.93
C TYR A 438 14.28 18.55 8.82
N PHE A 439 14.48 19.40 7.80
CA PHE A 439 13.50 19.68 6.75
C PHE A 439 14.05 19.57 5.32
N GLU A 440 15.36 19.55 5.10
CA GLU A 440 15.96 19.63 3.76
C GLU A 440 15.53 18.45 2.85
N ASN A 441 15.25 17.27 3.42
CA ASN A 441 14.77 16.13 2.65
C ASN A 441 13.32 16.27 2.13
N LEU A 442 12.57 17.28 2.59
CA LEU A 442 11.25 17.62 2.08
C LEU A 442 11.31 18.30 0.70
N ARG A 443 12.50 18.76 0.28
CA ARG A 443 12.74 19.49 -0.96
C ARG A 443 11.86 20.73 -1.05
N THR A 444 10.89 20.78 -1.97
CA THR A 444 9.98 21.93 -2.12
C THR A 444 8.67 21.79 -1.36
N ALA A 445 8.41 20.68 -0.67
CA ALA A 445 7.23 20.53 0.17
C ALA A 445 7.39 21.34 1.46
N LYS A 446 6.45 22.25 1.76
CA LYS A 446 6.52 23.06 2.98
C LYS A 446 6.14 22.26 4.24
N GLN A 447 5.24 21.29 4.11
CA GLN A 447 4.66 20.52 5.22
C GLN A 447 4.28 21.41 6.42
N THR A 448 3.40 22.37 6.21
CA THR A 448 3.10 23.40 7.20
C THR A 448 1.60 23.57 7.42
N SER A 449 1.17 23.49 8.68
CA SER A 449 -0.14 23.97 9.13
C SER A 449 0.02 25.41 9.67
N LEU A 450 -0.76 26.34 9.13
CA LEU A 450 -0.85 27.73 9.62
C LEU A 450 -2.24 27.97 10.18
N TYR A 451 -2.33 28.36 11.44
CA TYR A 451 -3.61 28.55 12.13
C TYR A 451 -3.70 29.93 12.76
N THR A 452 -4.75 30.68 12.40
CA THR A 452 -5.09 31.97 13.01
C THR A 452 -6.26 31.77 13.98
N LEU A 453 -6.02 32.09 15.25
CA LEU A 453 -6.95 31.89 16.38
C LEU A 453 -8.18 32.80 16.29
N LYS A 454 -9.34 32.31 16.72
CA LYS A 454 -10.56 33.13 16.89
C LYS A 454 -10.70 33.74 18.28
N GLY A 455 -9.88 33.33 19.24
CA GLY A 455 -9.81 33.89 20.59
C GLY A 455 -10.83 33.31 21.57
N ASP A 456 -11.14 32.01 21.48
CA ASP A 456 -12.05 31.35 22.44
C ASP A 456 -11.40 31.26 23.83
N GLU A 457 -12.07 31.82 24.86
CA GLU A 457 -11.60 31.78 26.24
C GLU A 457 -11.43 30.36 26.79
N LYS A 458 -12.15 29.37 26.24
CA LYS A 458 -12.04 27.96 26.63
C LYS A 458 -10.93 27.20 25.88
N GLY A 459 -10.35 27.83 24.85
CA GLY A 459 -9.47 27.17 23.91
C GLY A 459 -10.21 26.62 22.69
N GLU A 460 -9.47 26.48 21.60
CA GLU A 460 -9.95 26.13 20.26
C GLU A 460 -9.29 24.82 19.85
N MET A 461 -10.04 23.89 19.26
CA MET A 461 -9.53 22.62 18.73
C MET A 461 -9.51 22.68 17.21
N HIS A 462 -8.42 22.21 16.60
CA HIS A 462 -8.25 22.18 15.14
C HIS A 462 -7.58 20.89 14.68
N GLN A 463 -8.04 20.41 13.52
CA GLN A 463 -7.46 19.29 12.77
C GLN A 463 -7.46 19.67 11.29
N ASP A 464 -6.29 19.58 10.65
CA ASP A 464 -6.20 19.78 9.19
C ASP A 464 -7.02 18.72 8.46
N SER A 465 -7.66 19.08 7.35
CA SER A 465 -8.59 18.17 6.64
C SER A 465 -8.39 18.11 5.13
N MET A 466 -7.66 19.06 4.54
CA MET A 466 -7.45 19.18 3.11
C MET A 466 -5.98 18.97 2.70
N THR A 467 -5.22 18.27 3.53
CA THR A 467 -3.82 17.88 3.29
C THR A 467 -3.44 16.67 4.15
N PHE A 468 -2.21 16.19 4.00
CA PHE A 468 -1.60 15.20 4.90
C PHE A 468 -0.08 15.37 4.95
N TYR A 469 0.54 14.82 5.98
CA TYR A 469 1.98 14.91 6.24
C TYR A 469 2.55 13.54 6.60
N GLY A 470 3.82 13.31 6.28
CA GLY A 470 4.63 12.21 6.83
C GLY A 470 5.64 12.78 7.83
N PHE A 471 5.55 12.40 9.10
CA PHE A 471 6.32 13.03 10.17
C PHE A 471 6.38 12.23 11.47
N ARG A 472 7.43 12.47 12.24
CA ARG A 472 7.55 12.10 13.67
C ARG A 472 7.55 13.33 14.56
N PHE A 473 8.15 14.42 14.06
CA PHE A 473 8.38 15.64 14.82
C PHE A 473 7.48 16.77 14.30
N ALA A 474 6.98 17.58 15.22
CA ALA A 474 6.28 18.82 14.92
C ALA A 474 7.01 20.01 15.57
N GLU A 475 7.34 21.04 14.78
CA GLU A 475 7.92 22.31 15.21
C GLU A 475 6.83 23.38 15.28
N ILE A 476 6.54 23.92 16.47
CA ILE A 476 5.51 24.96 16.69
C ILE A 476 6.18 26.31 16.97
N LYS A 477 5.71 27.36 16.28
CA LYS A 477 6.10 28.77 16.46
C LYS A 477 4.89 29.69 16.54
N VAL A 478 4.99 30.75 17.36
CA VAL A 478 4.04 31.87 17.34
C VAL A 478 4.56 32.94 16.38
N LEU A 479 3.82 33.22 15.30
CA LEU A 479 4.24 34.17 14.26
C LEU A 479 3.88 35.62 14.59
N THR A 480 2.80 35.84 15.34
CA THR A 480 2.38 37.20 15.74
C THR A 480 3.33 37.77 16.80
N SER A 481 3.92 38.93 16.52
CA SER A 481 4.83 39.63 17.43
C SER A 481 4.18 39.93 18.78
N ASP A 482 4.99 39.91 19.84
CA ASP A 482 4.59 40.23 21.23
C ASP A 482 3.40 39.41 21.77
N SER A 483 3.04 38.31 21.09
CA SER A 483 1.93 37.43 21.45
C SER A 483 2.43 36.13 22.10
N SER A 484 1.51 35.41 22.76
CA SER A 484 1.76 34.07 23.27
C SER A 484 0.54 33.18 23.09
N VAL A 485 0.77 31.88 22.95
CA VAL A 485 -0.27 30.87 22.81
C VAL A 485 -0.08 29.79 23.85
N GLN A 486 -1.15 29.37 24.51
CA GLN A 486 -1.16 28.16 25.31
C GLN A 486 -1.50 26.98 24.40
N VAL A 487 -0.59 26.03 24.28
CA VAL A 487 -0.83 24.73 23.63
C VAL A 487 -1.37 23.79 24.70
N LEU A 488 -2.64 23.43 24.57
CA LEU A 488 -3.40 22.62 25.54
C LEU A 488 -3.27 21.12 25.25
N GLN A 489 -3.25 20.76 23.96
CA GLN A 489 -3.14 19.38 23.50
C GLN A 489 -2.46 19.35 22.13
N PHE A 490 -1.73 18.27 21.86
CA PHE A 490 -1.24 17.94 20.53
C PHE A 490 -1.24 16.41 20.36
N THR A 491 -1.74 15.94 19.22
CA THR A 491 -1.87 14.53 18.88
C THR A 491 -1.67 14.35 17.38
N GLY A 492 -1.04 13.27 16.96
CA GLY A 492 -0.92 12.88 15.56
C GLY A 492 -2.03 11.89 15.18
N LYS A 493 -2.93 12.28 14.29
CA LYS A 493 -4.01 11.42 13.80
C LYS A 493 -3.52 10.62 12.60
N VAL A 494 -3.29 9.32 12.81
CA VAL A 494 -2.78 8.42 11.76
C VAL A 494 -3.87 8.19 10.72
N ALA A 495 -3.51 8.28 9.44
CA ALA A 495 -4.41 8.04 8.33
C ALA A 495 -3.82 7.04 7.33
N SER A 496 -4.66 6.15 6.81
CA SER A 496 -4.30 5.13 5.82
C SER A 496 -5.56 4.65 5.11
N SER A 497 -5.44 3.95 3.97
CA SER A 497 -6.56 3.35 3.20
C SER A 497 -7.25 2.17 3.90
N SER A 498 -7.23 2.16 5.24
CA SER A 498 -7.85 1.18 6.13
C SER A 498 -7.61 -0.26 5.71
N ILE A 499 -6.35 -0.59 5.47
CA ILE A 499 -5.91 -1.97 5.29
C ILE A 499 -5.94 -2.66 6.67
N ASP A 500 -6.75 -3.71 6.82
CA ASP A 500 -6.84 -4.45 8.08
C ASP A 500 -5.61 -5.35 8.21
N GLU A 501 -4.90 -5.31 9.34
CA GLU A 501 -3.73 -6.18 9.54
C GLU A 501 -4.10 -7.66 9.51
N THR A 502 -3.48 -8.42 8.61
CA THR A 502 -3.67 -9.87 8.43
C THR A 502 -2.45 -10.66 8.91
N GLY A 503 -1.30 -10.03 9.06
CA GLY A 503 -0.04 -10.67 9.42
C GLY A 503 0.47 -10.21 10.78
N ARG A 504 1.04 -11.14 11.55
CA ARG A 504 1.78 -10.85 12.79
C ARG A 504 3.03 -11.70 12.85
N LEU A 505 4.13 -11.11 13.32
CA LEU A 505 5.38 -11.83 13.51
C LEU A 505 6.12 -11.33 14.75
N LEU A 506 6.61 -12.29 15.56
CA LEU A 506 7.43 -12.05 16.73
C LEU A 506 8.63 -13.00 16.75
N THR A 507 9.81 -12.48 17.08
CA THR A 507 11.04 -13.25 17.23
C THR A 507 11.69 -13.05 18.60
N SER A 508 12.73 -13.84 18.91
CA SER A 508 13.59 -13.63 20.07
C SER A 508 14.50 -12.39 19.97
N SER A 509 14.64 -11.77 18.78
CA SER A 509 15.47 -10.58 18.58
C SER A 509 14.64 -9.30 18.60
N LYS A 510 14.93 -8.43 19.56
CA LYS A 510 14.30 -7.10 19.65
C LYS A 510 14.54 -6.26 18.39
N ALA A 511 15.74 -6.34 17.81
CA ALA A 511 16.09 -5.57 16.61
C ALA A 511 15.30 -6.04 15.37
N VAL A 512 15.11 -7.36 15.21
CA VAL A 512 14.29 -7.91 14.12
C VAL A 512 12.81 -7.58 14.34
N ASN A 513 12.34 -7.60 15.59
CA ASN A 513 10.97 -7.19 15.90
C ASN A 513 10.76 -5.69 15.60
N GLN A 514 11.72 -4.84 15.92
CA GLN A 514 11.69 -3.43 15.55
C GLN A 514 11.71 -3.24 14.03
N LEU A 515 12.56 -3.98 13.30
CA LEU A 515 12.55 -3.96 11.84
C LEU A 515 11.16 -4.32 11.29
N TYR A 516 10.54 -5.38 11.79
CA TYR A 516 9.20 -5.76 11.37
C TYR A 516 8.16 -4.65 11.67
N GLN A 517 8.23 -4.01 12.84
CA GLN A 517 7.39 -2.84 13.14
C GLN A 517 7.64 -1.67 12.18
N ASN A 518 8.90 -1.41 11.81
CA ASN A 518 9.26 -0.39 10.82
C ASN A 518 8.63 -0.70 9.45
N VAL A 519 8.57 -1.99 9.05
CA VAL A 519 7.88 -2.43 7.83
C VAL A 519 6.37 -2.13 7.91
N ILE A 520 5.72 -2.47 9.03
CA ILE A 520 4.29 -2.21 9.22
C ILE A 520 3.96 -0.72 9.16
N TRP A 521 4.75 0.13 9.83
CA TRP A 521 4.56 1.58 9.78
C TRP A 521 4.85 2.17 8.40
N GLY A 522 5.88 1.70 7.71
CA GLY A 522 6.20 2.11 6.34
C GLY A 522 5.10 1.72 5.35
N HIS A 523 4.54 0.50 5.49
CA HIS A 523 3.40 0.03 4.70
C HIS A 523 2.18 0.93 4.92
N ARG A 524 1.79 1.14 6.19
CA ARG A 524 0.62 1.93 6.56
C ARG A 524 0.70 3.35 6.03
N GLY A 525 1.88 3.98 6.16
CA GLY A 525 2.11 5.35 5.74
C GLY A 525 2.05 5.57 4.23
N ASN A 526 2.33 4.53 3.45
CA ASN A 526 2.43 4.64 1.99
C ASN A 526 1.23 4.03 1.25
N TYR A 527 0.30 3.40 1.94
CA TYR A 527 -0.95 2.91 1.35
C TYR A 527 -2.07 3.93 1.61
N PHE A 528 -1.94 5.10 0.99
CA PHE A 528 -2.84 6.25 1.16
C PHE A 528 -3.41 6.68 -0.19
N TRP A 529 -4.62 6.19 -0.51
CA TRP A 529 -5.30 6.22 -1.82
C TRP A 529 -4.58 5.50 -2.97
N VAL A 530 -3.26 5.63 -3.05
CA VAL A 530 -2.35 4.94 -3.98
C VAL A 530 -1.11 4.47 -3.21
N PRO A 531 -0.37 3.44 -3.68
CA PRO A 531 0.88 3.00 -3.04
C PRO A 531 2.00 4.02 -3.29
N THR A 532 2.00 5.12 -2.53
CA THR A 532 2.94 6.24 -2.68
C THR A 532 4.35 5.81 -2.32
N ASP A 533 5.39 6.18 -3.08
CA ASP A 533 6.79 5.90 -2.71
C ASP A 533 7.13 6.37 -1.29
N CYS A 534 6.85 7.64 -1.00
CA CYS A 534 7.07 8.25 0.29
C CYS A 534 5.92 9.23 0.62
N PRO A 535 5.62 9.50 1.90
CA PRO A 535 4.44 10.27 2.27
C PRO A 535 4.71 11.75 2.60
N GLN A 536 5.96 12.20 2.57
CA GLN A 536 6.39 13.47 3.16
C GLN A 536 6.79 14.56 2.14
N ARG A 537 7.68 14.25 1.20
CA ARG A 537 8.25 15.25 0.28
C ARG A 537 7.30 15.59 -0.87
N ASP A 538 7.75 16.44 -1.77
CA ASP A 538 7.08 16.85 -3.01
C ASP A 538 7.08 15.75 -4.10
N GLU A 539 6.65 14.55 -3.73
CA GLU A 539 6.58 13.37 -4.61
C GLU A 539 5.30 12.56 -4.36
N ARG A 540 5.31 11.63 -3.40
CA ARG A 540 4.11 10.88 -2.97
C ARG A 540 3.37 10.25 -4.15
N LEU A 541 4.12 9.75 -5.12
CA LEU A 541 3.58 9.22 -6.38
C LEU A 541 3.41 7.71 -6.24
N GLY A 542 2.41 7.15 -6.92
CA GLY A 542 2.22 5.71 -6.97
C GLY A 542 3.28 5.02 -7.83
N TRP A 543 4.51 4.94 -7.33
CA TRP A 543 5.68 4.39 -8.01
C TRP A 543 5.55 2.88 -8.20
N THR A 544 5.68 2.45 -9.45
CA THR A 544 5.39 1.08 -9.88
C THR A 544 6.44 0.07 -9.40
N GLY A 545 7.73 0.43 -9.47
CA GLY A 545 8.85 -0.39 -9.00
C GLY A 545 8.77 -0.71 -7.51
N ASP A 546 8.51 0.31 -6.68
CA ASP A 546 8.28 0.17 -5.24
C ASP A 546 7.10 -0.76 -4.95
N THR A 547 5.98 -0.52 -5.64
CA THR A 547 4.74 -1.27 -5.47
C THR A 547 4.95 -2.76 -5.76
N GLN A 548 5.58 -3.13 -6.89
CA GLN A 548 5.79 -4.54 -7.24
C GLN A 548 6.73 -5.26 -6.25
N VAL A 549 7.78 -4.58 -5.77
CA VAL A 549 8.78 -5.18 -4.88
C VAL A 549 8.16 -5.51 -3.52
N PHE A 550 7.14 -4.74 -3.12
CA PHE A 550 6.53 -4.88 -1.81
C PHE A 550 5.16 -5.58 -1.80
N ALA A 551 4.48 -5.72 -2.94
CA ALA A 551 3.10 -6.21 -3.00
C ALA A 551 2.86 -7.55 -2.27
N ASN A 552 3.79 -8.49 -2.38
CA ASN A 552 3.66 -9.77 -1.67
C ASN A 552 3.79 -9.58 -0.14
N THR A 553 4.72 -8.75 0.32
CA THR A 553 4.81 -8.36 1.75
C THR A 553 3.53 -7.66 2.21
N ALA A 554 2.99 -6.74 1.41
CA ALA A 554 1.75 -6.05 1.72
C ALA A 554 0.58 -7.03 1.96
N LEU A 555 0.43 -8.02 1.08
CA LEU A 555 -0.62 -9.05 1.15
C LEU A 555 -0.46 -10.06 2.30
N TYR A 556 0.74 -10.18 2.88
CA TYR A 556 0.91 -10.85 4.17
C TYR A 556 0.50 -9.94 5.33
N ASN A 557 0.97 -8.69 5.31
CA ASN A 557 0.83 -7.75 6.41
C ASN A 557 -0.61 -7.29 6.63
N ALA A 558 -1.35 -6.99 5.55
CA ALA A 558 -2.70 -6.47 5.62
C ALA A 558 -3.59 -6.90 4.44
N GLU A 559 -4.90 -6.69 4.58
CA GLU A 559 -5.88 -6.83 3.50
C GLU A 559 -5.64 -5.72 2.46
N SER A 560 -4.85 -6.03 1.43
CA SER A 560 -4.44 -5.10 0.38
C SER A 560 -4.97 -5.52 -1.01
N VAL A 561 -5.88 -6.48 -1.11
CA VAL A 561 -6.34 -7.03 -2.41
C VAL A 561 -7.02 -5.95 -3.24
N LEU A 562 -8.08 -5.34 -2.71
CA LEU A 562 -8.82 -4.33 -3.45
C LEU A 562 -8.00 -3.05 -3.67
N PHE A 563 -7.12 -2.71 -2.74
CA PHE A 563 -6.23 -1.55 -2.89
C PHE A 563 -5.30 -1.70 -4.10
N LEU A 564 -4.70 -2.88 -4.26
CA LEU A 564 -3.83 -3.19 -5.40
C LEU A 564 -4.63 -3.40 -6.70
N GLU A 565 -5.86 -3.91 -6.65
CA GLU A 565 -6.74 -3.98 -7.83
C GLU A 565 -7.13 -2.58 -8.34
N ILE A 566 -7.46 -1.64 -7.45
CA ILE A 566 -7.74 -0.23 -7.84
C ILE A 566 -6.49 0.42 -8.43
N TYR A 567 -5.31 0.15 -7.83
CA TYR A 567 -4.05 0.64 -8.38
C TYR A 567 -3.80 0.06 -9.78
N MET A 568 -4.12 -1.21 -10.00
CA MET A 568 -4.00 -1.85 -11.32
C MET A 568 -4.96 -1.19 -12.34
N ASP A 569 -6.20 -0.89 -11.97
CA ASP A 569 -7.13 -0.11 -12.81
C ASP A 569 -6.53 1.24 -13.21
N THR A 570 -6.00 1.96 -12.22
CA THR A 570 -5.36 3.27 -12.40
C THR A 570 -4.12 3.18 -13.28
N LEU A 571 -3.35 2.10 -13.16
CA LEU A 571 -2.18 1.84 -13.99
C LEU A 571 -2.56 1.57 -15.45
N VAL A 572 -3.64 0.81 -15.70
CA VAL A 572 -4.13 0.59 -17.07
C VAL A 572 -4.62 1.90 -17.69
N ASP A 573 -5.35 2.72 -16.94
CA ASP A 573 -5.72 4.07 -17.37
C ASP A 573 -4.46 4.90 -17.71
N SER A 574 -3.41 4.80 -16.89
CA SER A 574 -2.14 5.50 -17.11
C SER A 574 -1.36 4.96 -18.32
N GLN A 575 -1.42 3.65 -18.59
CA GLN A 575 -0.83 3.02 -19.77
C GLN A 575 -1.45 3.59 -21.05
N GLU A 576 -2.78 3.71 -21.09
CA GLU A 576 -3.50 4.25 -22.25
C GLU A 576 -3.28 5.75 -22.46
N LEU A 577 -3.15 6.52 -21.37
CA LEU A 577 -2.97 7.97 -21.44
C LEU A 577 -1.53 8.40 -21.70
N TYR A 578 -0.58 7.79 -20.99
CA TYR A 578 0.78 8.31 -20.84
C TYR A 578 1.88 7.30 -21.22
N GLY A 579 1.51 6.03 -21.41
CA GLY A 579 2.42 4.97 -21.82
C GLY A 579 3.02 5.22 -23.20
N PHE A 580 4.29 4.83 -23.39
CA PHE A 580 4.90 4.85 -24.72
C PHE A 580 4.08 4.02 -25.69
N ASP A 581 3.75 4.62 -26.84
CA ASP A 581 2.92 4.04 -27.89
C ASP A 581 1.58 3.49 -27.36
N GLN A 582 1.10 4.03 -26.23
CA GLN A 582 -0.09 3.57 -25.47
C GLN A 582 -0.01 2.11 -25.01
N ALA A 583 1.20 1.55 -24.91
CA ALA A 583 1.44 0.14 -24.62
C ALA A 583 2.39 -0.09 -23.44
N SER A 584 3.38 0.77 -23.20
CA SER A 584 4.21 0.67 -21.98
C SER A 584 3.40 1.03 -20.75
N PHE A 585 3.45 0.19 -19.72
CA PHE A 585 3.05 0.63 -18.38
C PHE A 585 3.98 1.79 -17.93
N THR A 586 3.43 2.71 -17.15
CA THR A 586 4.11 3.94 -16.71
C THR A 586 4.93 3.70 -15.44
N SER A 587 5.84 4.61 -15.13
CA SER A 587 6.67 4.57 -13.91
C SER A 587 5.90 4.92 -12.65
N VAL A 588 4.88 5.77 -12.79
CA VAL A 588 3.97 6.17 -11.72
C VAL A 588 2.53 6.08 -12.23
N ALA A 589 1.61 5.75 -11.33
CA ALA A 589 0.17 5.74 -11.59
C ALA A 589 -0.58 6.27 -10.35
N PRO A 590 -1.53 7.22 -10.47
CA PRO A 590 -1.90 8.00 -11.66
C PRO A 590 -0.72 8.69 -12.33
N GLY A 591 -0.78 8.81 -13.66
CA GLY A 591 0.30 9.38 -14.46
C GLY A 591 0.32 10.91 -14.44
N GLY A 592 1.51 11.49 -14.56
CA GLY A 592 1.73 12.94 -14.65
C GLY A 592 3.12 13.24 -15.22
N LYS A 593 3.78 14.29 -14.72
CA LYS A 593 5.14 14.72 -15.16
C LYS A 593 6.20 13.62 -15.15
N TRP A 594 6.03 12.63 -14.27
CA TRP A 594 6.96 11.52 -14.05
C TRP A 594 6.45 10.18 -14.59
N ALA A 595 5.38 10.17 -15.40
CA ALA A 595 4.82 8.94 -15.97
C ALA A 595 5.86 8.10 -16.74
N ASN A 596 6.91 8.72 -17.27
CA ASN A 596 8.01 8.04 -17.92
C ASN A 596 9.35 8.45 -17.27
N LEU A 597 9.91 7.57 -16.43
CA LEU A 597 11.16 7.74 -15.67
C LEU A 597 12.33 8.23 -16.51
N ASN A 598 12.53 7.56 -17.65
CA ASN A 598 13.70 7.75 -18.48
C ASN A 598 13.73 9.17 -19.05
N SER A 599 14.56 10.05 -18.46
CA SER A 599 14.71 11.45 -18.86
C SER A 599 15.17 11.62 -20.30
N PHE A 600 15.88 10.64 -20.85
CA PHE A 600 16.31 10.64 -22.25
C PHE A 600 15.16 10.24 -23.20
N ALA A 601 14.29 9.32 -22.77
CA ALA A 601 13.05 9.02 -23.48
C ALA A 601 12.09 10.23 -23.50
N ARG A 602 12.02 11.01 -22.40
CA ARG A 602 11.25 12.28 -22.32
C ARG A 602 11.72 13.34 -23.32
N THR A 603 12.98 13.31 -23.74
CA THR A 603 13.53 14.23 -24.76
C THR A 603 13.55 13.63 -26.17
N GLY A 604 13.01 12.43 -26.35
CA GLY A 604 12.98 11.70 -27.63
C GLY A 604 14.35 11.19 -28.09
N LYS A 605 15.34 11.13 -27.20
CA LYS A 605 16.76 10.84 -27.52
C LYS A 605 17.32 9.59 -26.81
N GLY A 606 16.48 8.77 -26.18
CA GLY A 606 16.89 7.55 -25.49
C GLY A 606 15.85 6.42 -25.59
N PRO A 607 16.19 5.22 -25.13
CA PRO A 607 15.31 4.06 -25.27
C PRO A 607 14.02 4.22 -24.46
N LYS A 608 12.91 3.74 -25.02
CA LYS A 608 11.55 3.93 -24.50
C LYS A 608 11.19 3.01 -23.32
N GLY A 609 12.13 2.34 -22.67
CA GLY A 609 11.82 1.37 -21.60
C GLY A 609 11.86 1.90 -20.18
N GLN A 610 11.20 1.12 -19.31
CA GLN A 610 11.01 1.35 -17.89
C GLN A 610 11.14 0.01 -17.13
N ALA A 611 12.06 -0.85 -17.57
CA ALA A 611 12.20 -2.20 -17.02
C ALA A 611 12.54 -2.16 -15.53
N GLY A 612 11.88 -3.03 -14.76
CA GLY A 612 11.87 -3.02 -13.30
C GLY A 612 10.75 -2.18 -12.67
N TRP A 613 10.05 -1.38 -13.48
CA TRP A 613 8.90 -0.55 -13.07
C TRP A 613 7.65 -0.96 -13.84
N ALA A 614 7.72 -1.04 -15.17
CA ALA A 614 6.57 -1.35 -16.02
C ALA A 614 6.00 -2.75 -15.78
N GLU A 615 6.82 -3.71 -15.38
CA GLU A 615 6.40 -5.10 -15.13
C GLU A 615 5.43 -5.24 -13.93
N VAL A 616 5.20 -4.18 -13.15
CA VAL A 616 4.15 -4.15 -12.12
C VAL A 616 2.78 -4.55 -12.69
N GLY A 617 2.51 -4.21 -13.97
CA GLY A 617 1.25 -4.52 -14.64
C GLY A 617 1.06 -6.02 -14.92
N ILE A 618 2.11 -6.81 -14.77
CA ILE A 618 2.10 -8.28 -14.86
C ILE A 618 2.29 -8.89 -13.46
N ILE A 619 3.19 -8.33 -12.64
CA ILE A 619 3.55 -8.86 -11.33
C ILE A 619 2.42 -8.71 -10.30
N ILE A 620 1.66 -7.61 -10.31
CA ILE A 620 0.54 -7.42 -9.36
C ILE A 620 -0.56 -8.46 -9.61
N PRO A 621 -1.08 -8.64 -10.84
CA PRO A 621 -2.11 -9.65 -11.09
C PRO A 621 -1.63 -11.07 -10.78
N TRP A 622 -0.37 -11.40 -11.07
CA TRP A 622 0.24 -12.65 -10.64
C TRP A 622 0.23 -12.81 -9.12
N THR A 623 0.71 -11.81 -8.39
CA THR A 623 0.86 -11.86 -6.93
C THR A 623 -0.50 -11.96 -6.23
N LEU A 624 -1.50 -11.20 -6.70
CA LEU A 624 -2.88 -11.28 -6.21
C LEU A 624 -3.43 -12.69 -6.37
N TRP A 625 -3.29 -13.28 -7.57
CA TRP A 625 -3.73 -14.65 -7.82
C TRP A 625 -3.02 -15.66 -6.92
N GLN A 626 -1.70 -15.58 -6.79
CA GLN A 626 -0.91 -16.49 -5.94
C GLN A 626 -1.33 -16.42 -4.47
N MET A 627 -1.58 -15.22 -3.94
CA MET A 627 -1.93 -15.00 -2.53
C MET A 627 -3.39 -15.30 -2.19
N THR A 628 -4.31 -15.18 -3.16
CA THR A 628 -5.77 -15.26 -2.91
C THR A 628 -6.46 -16.42 -3.62
N GLY A 629 -5.87 -16.95 -4.70
CA GLY A 629 -6.51 -17.88 -5.62
C GLY A 629 -7.50 -17.21 -6.57
N ASP A 630 -7.66 -15.89 -6.49
CA ASP A 630 -8.57 -15.10 -7.33
C ASP A 630 -7.85 -14.58 -8.58
N ASP A 631 -8.30 -15.05 -9.74
CA ASP A 631 -7.74 -14.72 -11.05
C ASP A 631 -8.45 -13.55 -11.73
N SER A 632 -9.36 -12.86 -11.04
CA SER A 632 -10.15 -11.77 -11.63
C SER A 632 -9.27 -10.63 -12.14
N SER A 633 -8.21 -10.27 -11.42
CA SER A 633 -7.25 -9.27 -11.87
C SER A 633 -6.49 -9.72 -13.12
N ILE A 634 -6.20 -11.02 -13.28
CA ILE A 634 -5.58 -11.55 -14.51
C ILE A 634 -6.56 -11.37 -15.66
N THR A 635 -7.78 -11.90 -15.50
CA THR A 635 -8.79 -11.90 -16.56
C THR A 635 -9.17 -10.49 -17.00
N LYS A 636 -9.33 -9.56 -16.06
CA LYS A 636 -9.69 -8.15 -16.31
C LYS A 636 -8.61 -7.41 -17.11
N HIS A 637 -7.34 -7.65 -16.79
CA HIS A 637 -6.22 -6.87 -17.32
C HIS A 637 -5.39 -7.58 -18.39
N TYR A 638 -5.71 -8.83 -18.73
CA TYR A 638 -4.92 -9.65 -19.66
C TYR A 638 -4.64 -8.95 -21.00
N ALA A 639 -5.63 -8.28 -21.59
CA ALA A 639 -5.45 -7.54 -22.83
C ALA A 639 -4.39 -6.43 -22.72
N SER A 640 -4.34 -5.74 -21.57
CA SER A 640 -3.34 -4.73 -21.26
C SER A 640 -1.93 -5.29 -21.18
N MET A 641 -1.79 -6.47 -20.57
CA MET A 641 -0.52 -7.19 -20.47
C MET A 641 -0.04 -7.69 -21.83
N VAL A 642 -0.95 -8.24 -22.66
CA VAL A 642 -0.63 -8.69 -24.01
C VAL A 642 -0.13 -7.51 -24.86
N ARG A 643 -0.81 -6.36 -24.82
CA ARG A 643 -0.34 -5.13 -25.50
C ARG A 643 1.08 -4.75 -25.09
N TYR A 644 1.39 -4.82 -23.81
CA TYR A 644 2.72 -4.51 -23.29
C TYR A 644 3.78 -5.51 -23.79
N MET A 645 3.49 -6.81 -23.73
CA MET A 645 4.41 -7.86 -24.19
C MET A 645 4.65 -7.81 -25.71
N ASP A 646 3.61 -7.55 -26.50
CA ASP A 646 3.73 -7.38 -27.95
C ASP A 646 4.54 -6.12 -28.28
N TRP A 647 4.38 -5.06 -27.50
CA TRP A 647 5.19 -3.85 -27.63
C TRP A 647 6.67 -4.11 -27.28
N LEU A 648 6.98 -4.80 -26.18
CA LEU A 648 8.36 -5.19 -25.86
C LEU A 648 9.01 -5.98 -27.00
N TYR A 649 8.31 -6.99 -27.52
CA TYR A 649 8.80 -7.77 -28.66
C TYR A 649 8.99 -6.90 -29.92
N SER A 650 8.13 -5.89 -30.15
CA SER A 650 8.29 -4.98 -31.30
C SER A 650 9.55 -4.11 -31.23
N LEU A 651 10.09 -3.85 -30.03
CA LEU A 651 11.32 -3.07 -29.85
C LEU A 651 12.58 -3.88 -30.15
N SER A 652 12.58 -5.17 -29.79
CA SER A 652 13.77 -6.01 -29.85
C SER A 652 13.77 -6.99 -31.02
N GLY A 653 12.59 -7.41 -31.47
CA GLY A 653 12.41 -8.58 -32.34
C GLY A 653 13.20 -9.79 -31.85
N GLU A 654 13.83 -10.48 -32.79
CA GLU A 654 14.64 -11.69 -32.57
C GLU A 654 15.97 -11.45 -31.81
N SER A 655 16.28 -10.21 -31.41
CA SER A 655 17.39 -9.98 -30.46
C SER A 655 17.01 -10.35 -29.02
N TYR A 656 15.71 -10.38 -28.72
CA TYR A 656 15.14 -10.73 -27.40
C TYR A 656 15.65 -9.85 -26.24
N ARG A 657 16.08 -8.62 -26.54
CA ARG A 657 16.54 -7.64 -25.55
C ARG A 657 15.35 -6.93 -24.89
N GLY A 658 15.44 -6.68 -23.60
CA GLY A 658 14.49 -5.84 -22.87
C GLY A 658 14.60 -4.37 -23.28
N ALA A 659 13.60 -3.57 -22.90
CA ALA A 659 13.47 -2.17 -23.34
C ALA A 659 14.43 -1.17 -22.65
N ALA A 660 15.38 -1.65 -21.83
CA ALA A 660 16.17 -0.87 -20.87
C ALA A 660 15.32 -0.22 -19.75
N GLY A 661 15.99 0.33 -18.73
CA GLY A 661 15.38 0.92 -17.54
C GLY A 661 16.42 1.63 -16.68
N ILE A 662 16.07 2.02 -15.45
CA ILE A 662 16.99 2.72 -14.53
C ILE A 662 17.87 1.79 -13.69
N GLY A 663 17.74 0.47 -13.87
CA GLY A 663 18.56 -0.55 -13.22
C GLY A 663 18.10 -0.91 -11.80
N ASP A 664 18.97 -1.61 -11.05
CA ASP A 664 18.73 -1.94 -9.64
C ASP A 664 18.92 -0.70 -8.75
N TRP A 665 17.87 0.11 -8.66
CA TRP A 665 17.89 1.43 -8.05
C TRP A 665 18.42 1.43 -6.62
N LEU A 666 19.34 2.35 -6.32
CA LEU A 666 20.00 2.51 -5.02
C LEU A 666 20.88 1.32 -4.57
N ALA A 667 21.29 0.46 -5.50
CA ALA A 667 22.30 -0.56 -5.26
C ALA A 667 23.68 0.05 -4.97
N PHE A 668 24.46 -0.67 -4.15
CA PHE A 668 25.85 -0.33 -3.83
C PHE A 668 26.84 -0.99 -4.80
N GLN A 669 26.46 -2.15 -5.34
CA GLN A 669 27.17 -2.85 -6.41
C GLN A 669 26.29 -2.81 -7.66
N GLY A 670 26.67 -2.01 -8.65
CA GLY A 670 25.85 -1.75 -9.83
C GLY A 670 25.81 -2.94 -10.79
N SER A 671 24.68 -3.10 -11.47
CA SER A 671 24.52 -3.96 -12.66
C SER A 671 24.18 -3.08 -13.85
N GLY A 672 24.54 -3.48 -15.07
CA GLY A 672 24.11 -2.76 -16.26
C GLY A 672 22.59 -2.73 -16.41
N ASN A 673 22.06 -1.64 -16.94
CA ASN A 673 20.61 -1.49 -17.08
C ASN A 673 20.01 -2.49 -18.09
N GLN A 674 20.80 -2.88 -19.11
CA GLN A 674 20.33 -3.86 -20.08
C GLN A 674 20.13 -5.24 -19.45
N ILE A 675 21.11 -5.75 -18.67
CA ILE A 675 20.97 -7.06 -18.03
C ILE A 675 19.76 -7.10 -17.09
N VAL A 676 19.51 -6.00 -16.37
CA VAL A 676 18.29 -5.83 -15.56
C VAL A 676 17.04 -5.94 -16.44
N SER A 677 17.02 -5.28 -17.60
CA SER A 677 15.86 -5.31 -18.49
C SER A 677 15.62 -6.66 -19.15
N ASP A 678 16.68 -7.39 -19.51
CA ASP A 678 16.57 -8.74 -20.09
C ASP A 678 16.05 -9.73 -19.05
N ILE A 679 16.49 -9.60 -17.79
CA ILE A 679 15.97 -10.36 -16.65
C ILE A 679 14.48 -10.10 -16.45
N TYR A 680 14.05 -8.84 -16.43
CA TYR A 680 12.64 -8.51 -16.23
C TYR A 680 11.76 -8.91 -17.42
N TYR A 681 12.29 -8.87 -18.64
CA TYR A 681 11.57 -9.39 -19.81
C TYR A 681 11.38 -10.92 -19.73
N ALA A 682 12.43 -11.65 -19.33
CA ALA A 682 12.32 -13.09 -19.05
C ALA A 682 11.30 -13.37 -17.95
N TYR A 683 11.35 -12.62 -16.85
CA TYR A 683 10.41 -12.78 -15.74
C TYR A 683 8.96 -12.55 -16.18
N ALA A 684 8.70 -11.46 -16.90
CA ALA A 684 7.39 -11.16 -17.45
C ALA A 684 6.88 -12.26 -18.40
N ALA A 685 7.73 -12.81 -19.26
CA ALA A 685 7.38 -13.92 -20.15
C ALA A 685 7.01 -15.20 -19.38
N ASP A 686 7.75 -15.54 -18.33
CA ASP A 686 7.46 -16.71 -17.47
C ASP A 686 6.12 -16.57 -16.74
N LEU A 687 5.87 -15.39 -16.15
CA LEU A 687 4.60 -15.10 -15.49
C LEU A 687 3.42 -15.13 -16.48
N MET A 688 3.58 -14.51 -17.65
CA MET A 688 2.56 -14.50 -18.71
C MET A 688 2.25 -15.91 -19.21
N SER A 689 3.26 -16.77 -19.37
CA SER A 689 3.07 -18.18 -19.72
C SER A 689 2.18 -18.90 -18.70
N SER A 690 2.51 -18.74 -17.41
CA SER A 690 1.80 -19.38 -16.31
C SER A 690 0.36 -18.86 -16.17
N MET A 691 0.16 -17.55 -16.23
CA MET A 691 -1.17 -16.94 -16.20
C MET A 691 -2.02 -17.35 -17.40
N ALA A 692 -1.46 -17.30 -18.61
CA ALA A 692 -2.16 -17.71 -19.83
C ALA A 692 -2.64 -19.16 -19.76
N LYS A 693 -1.78 -20.05 -19.26
CA LYS A 693 -2.14 -21.46 -19.02
C LYS A 693 -3.31 -21.58 -18.04
N HIS A 694 -3.29 -20.81 -16.95
CA HIS A 694 -4.35 -20.83 -15.94
C HIS A 694 -5.71 -20.40 -16.52
N ILE A 695 -5.77 -19.28 -17.23
CA ILE A 695 -7.01 -18.75 -17.81
C ILE A 695 -7.43 -19.42 -19.14
N GLY A 696 -6.80 -20.54 -19.50
CA GLY A 696 -7.15 -21.34 -20.68
C GLY A 696 -6.68 -20.78 -22.03
N LYS A 697 -5.74 -19.83 -22.04
CA LYS A 697 -5.12 -19.26 -23.26
C LYS A 697 -3.88 -20.08 -23.65
N VAL A 698 -4.11 -21.32 -24.11
CA VAL A 698 -3.05 -22.31 -24.36
C VAL A 698 -2.01 -21.86 -25.40
N ASP A 699 -2.44 -21.20 -26.48
CA ASP A 699 -1.51 -20.71 -27.51
C ASP A 699 -0.62 -19.58 -26.99
N ASP A 700 -1.18 -18.66 -26.19
CA ASP A 700 -0.42 -17.59 -25.54
C ASP A 700 0.56 -18.18 -24.52
N ALA A 701 0.14 -19.19 -23.75
CA ALA A 701 1.03 -19.88 -22.81
C ALA A 701 2.26 -20.48 -23.53
N LYS A 702 2.03 -21.13 -24.66
CA LYS A 702 3.11 -21.66 -25.50
C LYS A 702 4.00 -20.55 -26.06
N LYS A 703 3.40 -19.48 -26.61
CA LYS A 703 4.11 -18.30 -27.14
C LYS A 703 5.05 -17.70 -26.08
N TYR A 704 4.56 -17.47 -24.88
CA TYR A 704 5.34 -16.84 -23.81
C TYR A 704 6.39 -17.78 -23.23
N ASN A 705 6.12 -19.08 -23.14
CA ASN A 705 7.15 -20.06 -22.79
C ASN A 705 8.28 -20.11 -23.83
N GLU A 706 7.95 -20.13 -25.13
CA GLU A 706 8.95 -20.08 -26.21
C GLU A 706 9.76 -18.77 -26.15
N LEU A 707 9.09 -17.64 -25.90
CA LEU A 707 9.75 -16.35 -25.69
C LEU A 707 10.73 -16.40 -24.51
N PHE A 708 10.33 -16.96 -23.36
CA PHE A 708 11.22 -17.12 -22.21
C PHE A 708 12.47 -17.96 -22.54
N GLN A 709 12.30 -19.08 -23.25
CA GLN A 709 13.44 -19.93 -23.66
C GLN A 709 14.37 -19.21 -24.64
N ASN A 710 13.82 -18.38 -25.54
CA ASN A 710 14.61 -17.59 -26.49
C ASN A 710 15.38 -16.47 -25.78
N ILE A 711 14.74 -15.77 -24.83
CA ILE A 711 15.40 -14.79 -23.97
C ILE A 711 16.50 -15.46 -23.17
N LYS A 712 16.24 -16.61 -22.52
CA LYS A 712 17.27 -17.37 -21.78
C LYS A 712 18.47 -17.72 -22.66
N THR A 713 18.22 -18.21 -23.88
CA THR A 713 19.28 -18.53 -24.85
C THR A 713 20.11 -17.29 -25.21
N SER A 714 19.43 -16.16 -25.50
CA SER A 714 20.09 -14.89 -25.80
C SER A 714 20.88 -14.37 -24.60
N PHE A 715 20.29 -14.40 -23.41
CA PHE A 715 20.90 -13.97 -22.16
C PHE A 715 22.20 -14.74 -21.88
N ASN A 716 22.14 -16.08 -21.94
CA ASN A 716 23.30 -16.93 -21.70
C ASN A 716 24.44 -16.66 -22.68
N LYS A 717 24.12 -16.38 -23.95
CA LYS A 717 25.12 -16.02 -24.96
C LYS A 717 25.86 -14.71 -24.64
N HIS A 718 25.18 -13.73 -24.05
CA HIS A 718 25.75 -12.38 -23.85
C HIS A 718 26.36 -12.19 -22.45
N TYR A 719 25.75 -12.76 -21.41
CA TYR A 719 26.11 -12.45 -20.03
C TYR A 719 26.85 -13.59 -19.31
N VAL A 720 26.68 -14.84 -19.73
CA VAL A 720 27.33 -15.99 -19.08
C VAL A 720 28.62 -16.31 -19.82
N ALA A 721 29.75 -15.90 -19.23
CA ALA A 721 31.08 -16.01 -19.83
C ALA A 721 32.05 -16.76 -18.91
N ASN A 722 33.27 -17.00 -19.41
CA ASN A 722 34.40 -17.38 -18.56
C ASN A 722 35.47 -16.27 -18.60
N ASP A 723 36.15 -16.04 -17.48
CA ASP A 723 37.32 -15.17 -17.43
C ASP A 723 38.56 -15.79 -18.13
N ASN A 724 39.68 -15.06 -18.12
CA ASN A 724 40.94 -15.49 -18.70
C ASN A 724 41.54 -16.74 -18.01
N GLN A 725 41.08 -17.05 -16.80
CA GLN A 725 41.46 -18.24 -16.02
C GLN A 725 40.44 -19.38 -16.16
N ASN A 726 39.46 -19.22 -17.06
CA ASN A 726 38.38 -20.16 -17.33
C ASN A 726 37.41 -20.37 -16.15
N ASN A 727 37.27 -19.39 -15.25
CA ASN A 727 36.24 -19.37 -14.22
C ASN A 727 34.96 -18.72 -14.75
N LEU A 728 33.81 -19.20 -14.29
CA LEU A 728 32.51 -18.62 -14.63
C LEU A 728 32.42 -17.16 -14.17
N VAL A 729 31.99 -16.27 -15.07
CA VAL A 729 31.73 -14.85 -14.78
C VAL A 729 30.41 -14.43 -15.42
N ILE A 730 29.61 -13.70 -14.66
CA ILE A 730 28.42 -13.02 -15.16
C ILE A 730 28.77 -11.58 -15.50
N LYS A 731 28.75 -11.26 -16.78
CA LYS A 731 29.02 -9.91 -17.28
C LYS A 731 27.91 -8.95 -16.86
N SER A 732 28.31 -7.81 -16.34
CA SER A 732 27.40 -6.75 -15.91
C SER A 732 27.05 -5.77 -17.01
N SER A 733 27.85 -5.69 -18.07
CA SER A 733 27.75 -4.72 -19.16
C SER A 733 28.24 -5.33 -20.47
N LEU A 734 27.68 -4.91 -21.60
CA LEU A 734 28.03 -5.42 -22.95
C LEU A 734 28.93 -4.46 -23.75
N THR A 735 29.40 -3.37 -23.13
CA THR A 735 30.12 -2.20 -23.68
C THR A 735 31.39 -2.43 -24.53
N GLU A 736 31.69 -3.64 -25.02
CA GLU A 736 32.70 -3.81 -26.08
C GLU A 736 32.14 -3.55 -27.49
N ASN A 737 30.81 -3.44 -27.66
CA ASN A 737 30.19 -3.14 -28.95
C ASN A 737 29.57 -1.71 -28.99
N PRO A 738 30.16 -0.76 -29.74
CA PRO A 738 29.65 0.61 -29.87
C PRO A 738 28.30 0.72 -30.60
N GLU A 739 27.74 -0.37 -31.13
CA GLU A 739 26.36 -0.40 -31.67
C GLU A 739 25.28 -0.64 -30.60
N ASP A 740 25.64 -0.80 -29.32
CA ASP A 740 24.68 -0.98 -28.24
C ASP A 740 24.00 0.33 -27.78
N ILE A 741 23.10 0.82 -28.64
CA ILE A 741 22.32 2.06 -28.46
C ILE A 741 21.46 2.10 -27.18
N PHE A 742 21.26 0.97 -26.49
CA PHE A 742 20.44 0.88 -25.27
C PHE A 742 21.24 1.11 -23.99
N GLU A 743 22.57 1.03 -24.02
CA GLU A 743 23.44 1.32 -22.87
C GLU A 743 23.90 2.79 -22.83
N GLU A 744 23.94 3.50 -23.96
CA GLU A 744 24.33 4.93 -24.01
C GLU A 744 23.26 5.83 -23.37
N GLY A 745 23.67 6.60 -22.35
CA GLY A 745 22.89 7.70 -21.80
C GLY A 745 22.02 7.40 -20.58
N ILE A 746 21.97 6.18 -20.05
CA ILE A 746 21.08 5.83 -18.90
C ILE A 746 21.86 5.71 -17.57
N ASP A 747 22.88 6.53 -17.36
CA ASP A 747 23.69 6.47 -16.14
C ASP A 747 23.25 7.55 -15.14
N VAL A 748 22.14 7.28 -14.45
CA VAL A 748 21.55 8.27 -13.52
C VAL A 748 22.23 8.22 -12.14
N TYR A 749 22.92 7.11 -11.79
CA TYR A 749 23.63 6.94 -10.52
C TYR A 749 24.98 6.24 -10.68
N LYS A 750 26.01 6.81 -10.05
CA LYS A 750 27.43 6.44 -10.14
C LYS A 750 27.81 5.08 -9.51
N ALA A 751 26.89 4.13 -9.38
CA ALA A 751 27.25 2.79 -8.91
C ALA A 751 28.15 2.13 -9.96
N THR A 752 29.34 1.70 -9.56
CA THR A 752 30.25 1.00 -10.46
C THR A 752 29.57 -0.27 -10.95
N LYS A 753 29.42 -0.42 -12.28
CA LYS A 753 28.93 -1.66 -12.89
C LYS A 753 29.97 -2.75 -12.66
N GLU A 754 29.57 -3.81 -12.00
CA GLU A 754 30.47 -4.90 -11.61
C GLU A 754 29.95 -6.24 -12.05
N ASP A 755 30.80 -6.99 -12.75
CA ASP A 755 30.57 -8.40 -13.04
C ASP A 755 30.32 -9.15 -11.72
N ASN A 756 29.50 -10.20 -11.76
CA ASN A 756 29.14 -10.99 -10.56
C ASN A 756 28.51 -10.15 -9.43
N SER A 757 27.74 -9.12 -9.78
CA SER A 757 26.95 -8.37 -8.79
C SER A 757 25.96 -9.28 -8.05
N GLN A 758 25.64 -8.94 -6.80
CA GLN A 758 24.62 -9.69 -6.04
C GLN A 758 23.30 -9.78 -6.81
N PHE A 759 22.85 -8.67 -7.39
CA PHE A 759 21.63 -8.57 -8.21
C PHE A 759 21.64 -9.57 -9.38
N ALA A 760 22.68 -9.57 -10.20
CA ALA A 760 22.70 -10.41 -11.40
C ALA A 760 22.72 -11.90 -11.00
N LEU A 761 23.58 -12.27 -10.05
CA LEU A 761 23.72 -13.65 -9.60
C LEU A 761 22.41 -14.20 -9.00
N LEU A 762 21.72 -13.41 -8.17
CA LEU A 762 20.49 -13.87 -7.53
C LEU A 762 19.33 -14.02 -8.54
N TRP A 763 19.23 -13.15 -9.54
CA TRP A 763 18.13 -13.19 -10.52
C TRP A 763 18.33 -14.30 -11.54
N ILE A 764 19.58 -14.54 -11.94
CA ILE A 764 19.94 -15.70 -12.76
C ILE A 764 19.57 -17.01 -12.06
N LEU A 765 19.86 -17.11 -10.76
CA LEU A 765 19.48 -18.27 -9.96
C LEU A 765 17.96 -18.40 -9.84
N LYS A 766 17.24 -17.30 -9.56
CA LYS A 766 15.77 -17.26 -9.44
C LYS A 766 15.07 -17.75 -10.71
N LEU A 767 15.48 -17.24 -11.87
CA LEU A 767 14.83 -17.52 -13.15
C LEU A 767 15.43 -18.74 -13.88
N GLY A 768 16.48 -19.35 -13.36
CA GLY A 768 17.11 -20.49 -14.02
C GLY A 768 17.82 -20.11 -15.34
N LEU A 769 18.43 -18.93 -15.42
CA LEU A 769 19.15 -18.42 -16.60
C LEU A 769 20.58 -19.02 -16.68
N TYR A 770 20.65 -20.35 -16.76
CA TYR A 770 21.86 -21.15 -16.92
C TYR A 770 21.54 -22.46 -17.66
N GLU A 771 22.55 -23.11 -18.24
CA GLU A 771 22.39 -24.31 -19.07
C GLU A 771 22.66 -25.62 -18.31
N THR A 772 23.50 -25.58 -17.28
CA THR A 772 23.98 -26.80 -16.60
C THR A 772 23.95 -26.69 -15.07
N GLU A 773 23.82 -27.84 -14.40
CA GLU A 773 23.93 -27.92 -12.93
C GLU A 773 25.32 -27.50 -12.41
N ASP A 774 26.38 -27.65 -13.22
CA ASP A 774 27.72 -27.14 -12.89
C ASP A 774 27.74 -25.61 -12.86
N GLN A 775 27.14 -24.94 -13.86
CA GLN A 775 26.97 -23.49 -13.85
C GLN A 775 26.15 -23.04 -12.65
N LYS A 776 25.01 -23.70 -12.36
CA LYS A 776 24.19 -23.41 -11.18
C LYS A 776 25.01 -23.48 -9.89
N THR A 777 25.78 -24.55 -9.70
CA THR A 777 26.63 -24.74 -8.51
C THR A 777 27.69 -23.64 -8.40
N LYS A 778 28.31 -23.24 -9.52
CA LYS A 778 29.28 -22.14 -9.57
C LYS A 778 28.64 -20.79 -9.27
N LEU A 779 27.45 -20.50 -9.81
CA LEU A 779 26.69 -19.28 -9.52
C LEU A 779 26.32 -19.19 -8.03
N MET A 780 25.88 -20.31 -7.44
CA MET A 780 25.63 -20.40 -6.00
C MET A 780 26.90 -20.08 -5.19
N LYS A 781 28.07 -20.55 -5.62
CA LYS A 781 29.35 -20.23 -4.96
C LYS A 781 29.68 -18.74 -5.11
N LEU A 782 29.61 -18.19 -6.32
CA LEU A 782 29.88 -16.77 -6.59
C LEU A 782 29.01 -15.84 -5.72
N LEU A 783 27.71 -16.14 -5.62
CA LEU A 783 26.79 -15.36 -4.79
C LEU A 783 27.18 -15.40 -3.30
N LYS A 784 27.46 -16.60 -2.78
CA LYS A 784 27.85 -16.79 -1.39
C LYS A 784 29.17 -16.09 -1.07
N ASP A 785 30.16 -16.18 -1.94
CA ASP A 785 31.47 -15.55 -1.74
C ASP A 785 31.35 -14.02 -1.79
N ASN A 786 30.58 -13.48 -2.73
CA ASN A 786 30.30 -12.03 -2.81
C ASN A 786 29.60 -11.51 -1.54
N ILE A 787 28.58 -12.22 -1.03
CA ILE A 787 27.88 -11.82 0.19
C ILE A 787 28.81 -11.92 1.40
N LYS A 788 29.51 -13.05 1.56
CA LYS A 788 30.44 -13.27 2.67
C LYS A 788 31.51 -12.19 2.69
N ASN A 789 32.05 -11.82 1.52
CA ASN A 789 33.01 -10.73 1.38
C ASN A 789 34.18 -10.85 2.37
N ASP A 790 34.66 -12.08 2.56
CA ASP A 790 35.70 -12.39 3.52
C ASP A 790 37.08 -11.92 3.04
N VAL A 791 38.10 -12.13 3.87
CA VAL A 791 39.49 -11.73 3.56
C VAL A 791 39.98 -12.34 2.22
N ALA A 792 39.56 -13.57 1.89
CA ALA A 792 39.96 -14.22 0.65
C ALA A 792 39.26 -13.59 -0.56
N TYR A 793 37.95 -13.37 -0.47
CA TYR A 793 37.18 -12.69 -1.51
C TYR A 793 37.76 -11.30 -1.80
N LYS A 794 38.05 -10.50 -0.76
CA LYS A 794 38.63 -9.16 -0.90
C LYS A 794 40.02 -9.17 -1.54
N ALA A 795 40.83 -10.18 -1.24
CA ALA A 795 42.15 -10.33 -1.84
C ALA A 795 42.07 -10.74 -3.33
N GLU A 796 41.08 -11.55 -3.70
CA GLU A 796 40.83 -11.98 -5.08
C GLU A 796 40.14 -10.90 -5.93
N HIS A 797 39.37 -10.01 -5.31
CA HIS A 797 38.55 -8.98 -5.99
C HIS A 797 38.85 -7.56 -5.45
N PRO A 798 40.12 -7.09 -5.49
CA PRO A 798 40.50 -5.81 -4.88
C PRO A 798 39.79 -4.59 -5.47
N ASP A 799 39.29 -4.72 -6.71
CA ASP A 799 38.59 -3.66 -7.43
C ASP A 799 37.06 -3.66 -7.22
N SER A 800 36.51 -4.65 -6.50
CA SER A 800 35.07 -4.68 -6.22
C SER A 800 34.70 -3.63 -5.17
N THR A 801 33.59 -2.92 -5.35
CA THR A 801 33.00 -2.03 -4.34
C THR A 801 32.76 -2.71 -3.00
N ARG A 802 32.55 -4.04 -3.00
CA ARG A 802 32.36 -4.87 -1.81
C ARG A 802 33.52 -4.75 -0.82
N VAL A 803 34.77 -4.53 -1.27
CA VAL A 803 35.94 -4.50 -0.37
C VAL A 803 35.82 -3.45 0.74
N ASN A 804 35.04 -2.39 0.49
CA ASN A 804 34.79 -1.27 1.41
C ASN A 804 33.79 -1.59 2.54
N TYR A 805 33.07 -2.70 2.44
CA TYR A 805 32.00 -3.07 3.38
C TYR A 805 32.38 -4.27 4.24
N ALA A 806 31.68 -4.44 5.36
CA ALA A 806 31.86 -5.58 6.24
C ALA A 806 31.40 -6.89 5.56
N GLU A 807 31.79 -8.03 6.14
CA GLU A 807 31.29 -9.34 5.76
C GLU A 807 29.77 -9.42 5.91
N ASN A 808 29.09 -10.23 5.09
CA ASN A 808 27.65 -10.47 5.18
C ASN A 808 26.80 -9.17 5.16
N THR A 809 27.17 -8.23 4.29
CA THR A 809 26.40 -7.01 4.00
C THR A 809 25.68 -7.10 2.65
N LEU A 810 24.62 -6.32 2.49
CA LEU A 810 23.89 -6.21 1.23
C LEU A 810 24.70 -5.44 0.17
N SER A 811 24.40 -5.60 -1.10
CA SER A 811 24.82 -4.65 -2.14
C SER A 811 23.75 -4.36 -3.19
N VAL A 812 22.58 -4.98 -3.03
CA VAL A 812 21.40 -4.84 -3.89
C VAL A 812 20.64 -3.54 -3.63
N GLY A 813 19.92 -3.11 -4.67
CA GLY A 813 18.92 -2.06 -4.65
C GLY A 813 17.50 -2.62 -4.55
N PHE A 814 16.53 -1.86 -5.05
CA PHE A 814 15.10 -2.18 -4.96
C PHE A 814 14.74 -3.51 -5.62
N LEU A 815 15.32 -3.78 -6.78
CA LEU A 815 14.93 -4.93 -7.60
C LEU A 815 15.60 -6.22 -7.10
N GLY A 816 16.64 -6.13 -6.27
CA GLY A 816 17.28 -7.28 -5.63
C GLY A 816 16.82 -7.58 -4.20
N VAL A 817 16.29 -6.60 -3.45
CA VAL A 817 16.05 -6.75 -2.00
C VAL A 817 15.02 -7.82 -1.65
N HIS A 818 13.93 -7.93 -2.41
CA HIS A 818 12.89 -8.94 -2.17
C HIS A 818 13.36 -10.34 -2.60
N VAL A 819 14.36 -10.44 -3.47
CA VAL A 819 14.78 -11.72 -4.04
C VAL A 819 15.92 -12.36 -3.26
N ILE A 820 16.84 -11.57 -2.69
CA ILE A 820 18.10 -12.09 -2.13
C ILE A 820 17.89 -13.15 -1.04
N ALA A 821 17.05 -12.88 -0.05
CA ALA A 821 16.83 -13.81 1.06
C ALA A 821 16.03 -15.06 0.63
N PRO A 822 14.94 -14.95 -0.16
CA PRO A 822 14.28 -16.12 -0.74
C PRO A 822 15.21 -17.02 -1.55
N VAL A 823 15.99 -16.47 -2.49
CA VAL A 823 16.93 -17.26 -3.30
C VAL A 823 17.97 -17.96 -2.43
N LEU A 824 18.53 -17.29 -1.42
CA LEU A 824 19.46 -17.91 -0.49
C LEU A 824 18.82 -19.11 0.23
N SER A 825 17.57 -18.99 0.65
CA SER A 825 16.86 -20.11 1.27
C SER A 825 16.55 -21.25 0.30
N ASP A 826 16.16 -20.93 -0.94
CA ASP A 826 15.89 -21.92 -2.00
C ASP A 826 17.14 -22.73 -2.36
N ILE A 827 18.33 -22.11 -2.37
CA ILE A 827 19.60 -22.80 -2.63
C ILE A 827 20.23 -23.44 -1.37
N GLY A 828 19.49 -23.53 -0.27
CA GLY A 828 19.92 -24.19 0.96
C GLY A 828 20.94 -23.38 1.80
N SER A 829 20.92 -22.06 1.73
CA SER A 829 21.81 -21.14 2.46
C SER A 829 21.04 -20.13 3.31
N SER A 830 20.05 -20.65 4.06
CA SER A 830 19.24 -19.84 4.99
C SER A 830 20.07 -19.26 6.13
N ASP A 831 21.17 -19.91 6.51
CA ASP A 831 22.14 -19.40 7.49
C ASP A 831 22.72 -18.03 7.08
N LEU A 832 22.98 -17.86 5.79
CA LEU A 832 23.46 -16.61 5.18
C LEU A 832 22.33 -15.57 5.07
N ALA A 833 21.09 -15.99 4.79
CA ALA A 833 19.93 -15.09 4.84
C ALA A 833 19.72 -14.53 6.26
N TYR A 834 19.85 -15.36 7.31
CA TYR A 834 19.89 -14.88 8.70
C TYR A 834 21.08 -13.97 8.98
N ALA A 835 22.27 -14.27 8.43
CA ALA A 835 23.44 -13.42 8.61
C ALA A 835 23.21 -12.02 8.03
N LEU A 836 22.61 -11.92 6.83
CA LEU A 836 22.21 -10.65 6.22
C LEU A 836 21.15 -9.92 7.06
N LEU A 837 20.12 -10.62 7.52
CA LEU A 837 19.06 -10.04 8.36
C LEU A 837 19.62 -9.49 9.68
N LEU A 838 20.59 -10.19 10.28
CA LEU A 838 21.15 -9.85 11.59
C LEU A 838 22.37 -8.92 11.51
N GLN A 839 22.85 -8.59 10.31
CA GLN A 839 23.92 -7.62 10.12
C GLN A 839 23.43 -6.23 10.55
N ASP A 840 24.28 -5.49 11.25
CA ASP A 840 23.99 -4.14 11.76
C ASP A 840 24.98 -3.08 11.26
N GLN A 841 25.94 -3.48 10.41
CA GLN A 841 26.86 -2.60 9.70
C GLN A 841 26.29 -2.18 8.34
N MET A 842 26.72 -1.03 7.85
CA MET A 842 26.32 -0.51 6.56
C MET A 842 26.86 -1.37 5.39
N PRO A 843 26.05 -1.71 4.37
CA PRO A 843 24.58 -1.64 4.28
C PRO A 843 23.86 -2.89 4.85
N SER A 844 22.86 -2.66 5.69
CA SER A 844 21.97 -3.70 6.22
C SER A 844 20.65 -3.11 6.73
N TRP A 845 19.64 -3.96 6.93
CA TRP A 845 18.37 -3.51 7.52
C TRP A 845 18.55 -3.01 8.96
N LEU A 846 19.28 -3.75 9.81
CA LEU A 846 19.43 -3.38 11.22
C LEU A 846 20.37 -2.19 11.43
N TYR A 847 21.12 -1.77 10.41
CA TYR A 847 21.84 -0.49 10.45
C TYR A 847 20.88 0.69 10.67
N SER A 848 19.75 0.72 9.95
CA SER A 848 18.73 1.77 10.14
C SER A 848 18.07 1.69 11.52
N VAL A 849 17.73 0.47 11.97
CA VAL A 849 17.15 0.21 13.30
C VAL A 849 18.08 0.68 14.41
N LYS A 850 19.37 0.36 14.33
CA LYS A 850 20.41 0.80 15.26
C LYS A 850 20.54 2.33 15.32
N ASN A 851 20.25 3.01 14.21
CA ASN A 851 20.26 4.47 14.10
C ASN A 851 18.89 5.11 14.42
N GLY A 852 17.92 4.36 14.96
CA GLY A 852 16.68 4.90 15.51
C GLY A 852 15.51 4.97 14.51
N ALA A 853 15.61 4.29 13.37
CA ALA A 853 14.52 4.18 12.41
C ALA A 853 13.26 3.59 13.04
N THR A 854 12.10 4.20 12.78
CA THR A 854 10.76 3.68 13.14
C THR A 854 9.91 3.34 11.92
N THR A 855 10.51 3.45 10.73
CA THR A 855 9.98 3.16 9.39
C THR A 855 11.14 2.64 8.53
N ILE A 856 10.85 2.12 7.34
CA ILE A 856 11.91 1.74 6.40
C ILE A 856 12.39 2.99 5.66
N TRP A 857 13.69 3.13 5.46
CA TRP A 857 14.27 4.27 4.76
C TRP A 857 14.42 4.01 3.26
N GLU A 858 14.47 5.06 2.46
CA GLU A 858 14.66 4.97 1.00
C GLU A 858 16.06 4.48 0.64
N ARG A 859 17.08 4.84 1.43
CA ARG A 859 18.47 4.41 1.20
C ARG A 859 18.96 3.57 2.37
N TRP A 860 19.87 2.65 2.07
CA TRP A 860 20.65 1.97 3.11
C TRP A 860 21.42 2.94 4.01
N ASN A 861 21.86 4.09 3.46
CA ASN A 861 22.56 5.18 4.16
C ASN A 861 21.74 6.47 4.25
N SER A 862 20.44 6.40 4.53
CA SER A 862 19.67 7.64 4.69
C SER A 862 20.18 8.51 5.84
N TYR A 863 20.59 7.90 6.95
CA TYR A 863 21.22 8.58 8.07
C TYR A 863 22.08 7.61 8.90
N SER A 864 23.13 8.11 9.53
CA SER A 864 23.68 7.48 10.72
C SER A 864 24.28 8.49 11.67
N LYS A 865 24.40 8.12 12.94
CA LYS A 865 25.08 8.96 13.95
C LYS A 865 26.57 9.17 13.64
N GLU A 866 27.17 8.30 12.82
CA GLU A 866 28.59 8.33 12.46
C GLU A 866 28.85 9.20 11.23
N ASP A 867 28.07 9.01 10.16
CA ASP A 867 28.29 9.62 8.84
C ASP A 867 27.40 10.84 8.59
N GLY A 868 26.31 10.98 9.35
CA GLY A 868 25.30 12.02 9.15
C GLY A 868 24.26 11.68 8.08
N PHE A 869 23.69 12.71 7.48
CA PHE A 869 22.62 12.58 6.49
C PHE A 869 23.16 12.17 5.11
N GLY A 870 22.44 11.26 4.46
CA GLY A 870 22.67 10.83 3.08
C GLY A 870 22.45 11.93 2.03
N TYR A 871 22.42 11.56 0.74
CA TYR A 871 22.24 12.52 -0.34
C TYR A 871 20.85 13.16 -0.32
N VAL A 872 20.76 14.39 0.15
CA VAL A 872 19.51 15.03 0.55
C VAL A 872 18.50 15.23 -0.58
N GLY A 873 18.95 15.41 -1.83
CA GLY A 873 18.07 15.59 -2.99
C GLY A 873 17.10 14.42 -3.25
N MET A 874 17.33 13.27 -2.60
CA MET A 874 16.44 12.10 -2.60
C MET A 874 16.78 11.25 -1.37
N ASN A 875 16.24 11.61 -0.20
CA ASN A 875 16.53 10.95 1.08
C ASN A 875 15.32 10.85 2.02
N SER A 876 14.35 10.02 1.66
CA SER A 876 13.19 9.74 2.51
C SER A 876 13.53 8.82 3.69
N PHE A 877 12.97 9.12 4.87
CA PHE A 877 12.99 8.23 6.03
C PHE A 877 11.72 7.39 6.16
N ASN A 878 10.84 7.41 5.15
CA ASN A 878 9.64 6.59 5.08
C ASN A 878 9.40 6.13 3.64
N HIS A 879 9.94 4.96 3.35
CA HIS A 879 9.74 4.16 2.15
C HIS A 879 9.29 2.76 2.57
N TYR A 880 8.95 1.89 1.63
CA TYR A 880 8.56 0.52 1.97
C TYR A 880 9.29 -0.55 1.15
N ALA A 881 9.96 -0.19 0.04
CA ALA A 881 10.64 -1.14 -0.85
C ALA A 881 11.58 -2.11 -0.11
N TYR A 882 12.49 -1.62 0.74
CA TYR A 882 13.41 -2.48 1.51
C TYR A 882 12.73 -3.27 2.64
N GLY A 883 11.48 -2.95 2.97
CA GLY A 883 10.65 -3.71 3.88
C GLY A 883 10.19 -5.06 3.31
N ALA A 884 10.45 -5.32 2.02
CA ALA A 884 10.12 -6.59 1.36
C ALA A 884 10.76 -7.81 2.03
N ILE A 885 11.79 -7.64 2.87
CA ILE A 885 12.36 -8.72 3.69
C ILE A 885 11.32 -9.43 4.57
N ALA A 886 10.22 -8.77 4.93
CA ALA A 886 9.16 -9.40 5.70
C ALA A 886 8.51 -10.58 4.96
N GLU A 887 8.44 -10.59 3.61
CA GLU A 887 7.96 -11.76 2.88
C GLU A 887 8.81 -13.01 3.16
N TRP A 888 10.14 -12.85 3.27
CA TRP A 888 11.03 -13.95 3.62
C TRP A 888 10.80 -14.40 5.06
N MET A 889 10.55 -13.46 5.96
CA MET A 889 10.25 -13.74 7.36
C MET A 889 8.97 -14.59 7.50
N TYR A 890 7.95 -14.36 6.67
CA TYR A 890 6.78 -15.25 6.60
C TYR A 890 7.08 -16.56 5.88
N LYS A 891 7.57 -16.49 4.64
CA LYS A 891 7.69 -17.66 3.74
C LYS A 891 8.70 -18.70 4.23
N TYR A 892 9.84 -18.27 4.77
CA TYR A 892 10.95 -19.16 5.12
C TYR A 892 11.22 -19.19 6.61
N MET A 893 11.39 -18.03 7.28
CA MET A 893 11.64 -18.03 8.72
C MET A 893 10.46 -18.66 9.49
N ALA A 894 9.24 -18.21 9.26
CA ALA A 894 8.05 -18.84 9.82
C ALA A 894 7.58 -20.05 9.01
N GLY A 895 7.91 -20.13 7.72
CA GLY A 895 7.52 -21.25 6.87
C GLY A 895 6.07 -21.19 6.41
N ILE A 896 5.48 -20.03 6.14
CA ILE A 896 4.11 -19.88 5.63
C ILE A 896 4.17 -19.42 4.17
N SER A 897 4.05 -20.32 3.21
CA SER A 897 4.03 -19.99 1.77
C SER A 897 2.79 -20.55 1.09
N TYR A 898 2.33 -19.85 0.04
CA TYR A 898 1.38 -20.42 -0.91
C TYR A 898 2.05 -21.52 -1.75
N ASP A 899 1.25 -22.44 -2.25
CA ASP A 899 1.64 -23.40 -3.29
C ASP A 899 1.43 -22.75 -4.66
N PRO A 900 2.47 -22.57 -5.49
CA PRO A 900 2.33 -21.92 -6.78
C PRO A 900 1.47 -22.69 -7.79
N GLU A 901 1.34 -24.01 -7.61
CA GLU A 901 0.46 -24.86 -8.43
C GLU A 901 -0.98 -24.90 -7.88
N LYS A 902 -1.19 -24.46 -6.63
CA LYS A 902 -2.51 -24.37 -5.97
C LYS A 902 -2.66 -23.04 -5.21
N PRO A 903 -2.80 -21.93 -5.94
CA PRO A 903 -2.83 -20.58 -5.37
C PRO A 903 -3.87 -20.34 -4.27
N GLY A 904 -3.64 -19.30 -3.47
CA GLY A 904 -4.59 -18.82 -2.46
C GLY A 904 -4.53 -19.54 -1.12
N PHE A 905 -3.45 -20.28 -0.83
CA PHE A 905 -3.31 -21.07 0.40
C PHE A 905 -4.39 -22.16 0.55
N LYS A 906 -5.02 -22.59 -0.54
CA LYS A 906 -5.88 -23.77 -0.54
C LYS A 906 -5.08 -25.03 -0.21
N HIS A 907 -3.86 -25.07 -0.73
CA HIS A 907 -2.78 -25.92 -0.25
C HIS A 907 -1.62 -25.01 0.21
N ILE A 908 -1.08 -25.29 1.39
CA ILE A 908 -0.07 -24.45 2.05
C ILE A 908 1.27 -25.17 2.00
N LEU A 909 2.33 -24.46 1.62
CA LEU A 909 3.69 -24.97 1.76
C LEU A 909 4.25 -24.49 3.11
N LEU A 910 4.51 -25.46 3.99
CA LEU A 910 5.12 -25.23 5.29
C LEU A 910 6.60 -25.57 5.23
N GLN A 911 7.47 -24.56 5.21
CA GLN A 911 8.92 -24.76 5.08
C GLN A 911 9.69 -23.85 6.05
N PRO A 912 9.57 -24.06 7.37
CA PRO A 912 10.31 -23.27 8.34
C PRO A 912 11.82 -23.53 8.22
N THR A 913 12.61 -22.47 8.17
CA THR A 913 14.07 -22.51 8.23
C THR A 913 14.52 -22.13 9.64
N PHE A 914 15.22 -23.03 10.33
CA PHE A 914 15.70 -22.78 11.69
C PHE A 914 17.09 -22.14 11.67
N ASP A 915 17.36 -21.19 12.55
CA ASP A 915 18.72 -20.62 12.70
C ASP A 915 19.58 -21.54 13.58
N GLU A 916 20.28 -22.49 12.96
CA GLU A 916 21.13 -23.48 13.65
C GLU A 916 22.26 -22.84 14.47
N GLN A 917 22.66 -21.60 14.14
CA GLN A 917 23.62 -20.81 14.91
C GLN A 917 23.02 -20.24 16.21
N LYS A 918 21.72 -20.46 16.46
CA LYS A 918 20.98 -20.04 17.66
C LYS A 918 21.05 -18.52 17.92
N ARG A 919 21.14 -17.69 16.87
CA ARG A 919 21.06 -16.22 16.97
C ARG A 919 19.60 -15.77 17.07
N ILE A 920 18.70 -16.47 16.37
CA ILE A 920 17.25 -16.46 16.61
C ILE A 920 16.82 -17.80 17.19
N THR A 921 16.16 -17.78 18.35
CA THR A 921 15.76 -18.98 19.09
C THR A 921 14.25 -19.12 19.23
N VAL A 922 13.48 -18.08 18.91
CA VAL A 922 12.01 -18.11 18.92
C VAL A 922 11.49 -17.37 17.70
N VAL A 923 10.49 -17.94 17.04
CA VAL A 923 9.68 -17.30 16.01
C VAL A 923 8.22 -17.68 16.23
N GLN A 924 7.32 -16.72 16.14
CA GLN A 924 5.87 -16.90 16.12
C GLN A 924 5.30 -16.05 15.00
N ALA A 925 4.55 -16.65 14.08
CA ALA A 925 3.86 -15.92 13.04
C ALA A 925 2.40 -16.37 12.91
N GLU A 926 1.55 -15.42 12.58
CA GLU A 926 0.15 -15.63 12.20
C GLU A 926 -0.10 -14.93 10.87
N TYR A 927 -0.83 -15.58 9.97
CA TYR A 927 -1.30 -15.00 8.72
C TYR A 927 -2.78 -15.36 8.51
N ASN A 928 -3.65 -14.35 8.48
CA ASN A 928 -5.06 -14.50 8.18
C ASN A 928 -5.28 -14.56 6.66
N SER A 929 -5.10 -15.76 6.09
CA SER A 929 -5.32 -16.00 4.67
C SER A 929 -6.81 -15.88 4.29
N VAL A 930 -7.08 -15.93 2.98
CA VAL A 930 -8.46 -15.96 2.45
C VAL A 930 -9.30 -17.15 2.94
N TYR A 931 -8.69 -18.22 3.44
CA TYR A 931 -9.37 -19.39 4.04
C TYR A 931 -9.43 -19.34 5.57
N GLY A 932 -8.67 -18.45 6.22
CA GLY A 932 -8.56 -18.34 7.67
C GLY A 932 -7.13 -18.30 8.17
N VAL A 933 -6.98 -18.30 9.50
CA VAL A 933 -5.70 -18.06 10.17
C VAL A 933 -4.78 -19.28 10.07
N ILE A 934 -3.62 -19.08 9.44
CA ILE A 934 -2.47 -19.97 9.47
C ILE A 934 -1.56 -19.50 10.60
N LYS A 935 -1.17 -20.40 11.49
CA LYS A 935 -0.17 -20.11 12.54
C LYS A 935 1.03 -20.99 12.34
N SER A 936 2.24 -20.43 12.44
CA SER A 936 3.48 -21.18 12.33
C SER A 936 4.52 -20.58 13.26
N GLY A 937 5.08 -21.39 14.15
CA GLY A 937 6.07 -20.91 15.10
C GLY A 937 6.99 -22.00 15.61
N TRP A 938 8.22 -21.64 15.90
CA TRP A 938 9.21 -22.56 16.44
C TRP A 938 10.02 -21.94 17.57
N ARG A 939 10.56 -22.80 18.43
CA ARG A 939 11.58 -22.44 19.42
C ARG A 939 12.70 -23.47 19.48
N ILE A 940 13.91 -22.99 19.74
CA ILE A 940 15.10 -23.81 19.98
C ILE A 940 15.33 -23.89 21.49
N ASP A 941 15.52 -25.10 22.01
CA ASP A 941 15.77 -25.38 23.43
C ASP A 941 16.72 -26.57 23.55
N GLY A 942 17.94 -26.31 24.01
CA GLY A 942 19.05 -27.26 23.92
C GLY A 942 19.34 -27.64 22.46
N ASP A 943 19.31 -28.94 22.17
CA ASP A 943 19.46 -29.51 20.82
C ASP A 943 18.11 -29.97 20.24
N SER A 944 17.01 -29.40 20.74
CA SER A 944 15.66 -29.67 20.24
C SER A 944 15.02 -28.42 19.64
N ILE A 945 14.32 -28.61 18.53
CA ILE A 945 13.39 -27.64 17.94
C ILE A 945 11.97 -28.10 18.27
N TYR A 946 11.17 -27.18 18.79
CA TYR A 946 9.73 -27.37 18.96
C TYR A 946 9.02 -26.52 17.92
N TYR A 947 8.29 -27.14 17.00
CA TYR A 947 7.58 -26.46 15.93
C TYR A 947 6.07 -26.69 16.09
N LYS A 948 5.29 -25.62 16.06
CA LYS A 948 3.83 -25.62 16.19
C LYS A 948 3.22 -24.97 14.97
N VAL A 949 2.22 -25.63 14.41
CA VAL A 949 1.50 -25.14 13.24
C VAL A 949 -0.01 -25.30 13.39
N THR A 950 -0.78 -24.38 12.80
CA THR A 950 -2.23 -24.49 12.65
C THR A 950 -2.61 -24.22 11.20
N ILE A 951 -3.31 -25.18 10.61
CA ILE A 951 -3.80 -25.18 9.24
C ILE A 951 -5.32 -24.97 9.29
N PRO A 952 -5.87 -23.91 8.66
CA PRO A 952 -7.31 -23.62 8.73
C PRO A 952 -8.16 -24.74 8.12
N ALA A 953 -9.41 -24.87 8.56
CA ALA A 953 -10.33 -25.86 7.97
C ALA A 953 -10.54 -25.56 6.48
N ASN A 954 -10.90 -26.59 5.72
CA ASN A 954 -11.02 -26.54 4.27
C ASN A 954 -9.68 -26.30 3.51
N THR A 955 -8.53 -26.42 4.16
CA THR A 955 -7.23 -26.41 3.48
C THR A 955 -6.38 -27.64 3.84
N THR A 956 -5.25 -27.78 3.15
CA THR A 956 -4.25 -28.83 3.36
C THR A 956 -2.86 -28.20 3.34
N ALA A 957 -1.83 -28.92 3.77
CA ALA A 957 -0.47 -28.44 3.67
C ALA A 957 0.54 -29.54 3.37
N THR A 958 1.64 -29.17 2.71
CA THR A 958 2.87 -29.98 2.68
C THR A 958 3.90 -29.36 3.62
N LEU A 959 4.40 -30.15 4.58
CA LEU A 959 5.46 -29.75 5.49
C LEU A 959 6.81 -30.32 5.06
N TYR A 960 7.76 -29.42 4.81
CA TYR A 960 9.17 -29.70 4.59
C TYR A 960 9.95 -29.39 5.85
N LEU A 961 10.26 -30.43 6.63
CA LEU A 961 10.94 -30.27 7.92
C LEU A 961 12.36 -30.80 7.82
N GLN A 962 13.35 -29.97 8.20
CA GLN A 962 14.72 -30.44 8.36
C GLN A 962 14.79 -31.32 9.61
N THR A 963 15.07 -32.61 9.44
CA THR A 963 15.10 -33.60 10.53
C THR A 963 16.44 -34.33 10.56
N GLY A 964 16.97 -34.60 11.75
CA GLY A 964 18.06 -35.57 11.94
C GLY A 964 17.74 -36.99 11.43
N LYS A 965 18.75 -37.87 11.38
CA LYS A 965 18.71 -39.15 10.63
C LYS A 965 17.54 -40.10 10.95
N ASP A 966 16.95 -40.11 12.16
CA ASP A 966 16.06 -41.20 12.63
C ASP A 966 14.69 -40.76 13.23
N THR A 967 14.06 -39.67 12.79
CA THR A 967 12.83 -39.16 13.48
C THR A 967 11.56 -39.01 12.64
N GLY A 968 11.60 -39.31 11.34
CA GLY A 968 10.52 -38.92 10.41
C GLY A 968 9.23 -39.75 10.50
N LYS A 969 9.33 -41.08 10.61
CA LYS A 969 8.14 -41.96 10.53
C LYS A 969 7.31 -41.94 11.82
N ASP A 970 7.98 -41.99 12.97
CA ASP A 970 7.34 -42.03 14.29
C ASP A 970 6.49 -40.78 14.57
N VAL A 971 6.87 -39.63 14.00
CA VAL A 971 6.14 -38.34 14.13
C VAL A 971 4.77 -38.39 13.44
N ALA A 972 4.67 -39.05 12.28
CA ALA A 972 3.40 -39.20 11.56
C ALA A 972 2.48 -40.23 12.25
N GLU A 973 3.05 -41.29 12.84
CA GLU A 973 2.28 -42.33 13.54
C GLU A 973 1.58 -41.80 14.81
N ILE A 974 2.06 -40.70 15.39
CA ILE A 974 1.52 -40.10 16.62
C ILE A 974 0.50 -38.99 16.33
N ASN A 975 0.54 -38.36 15.14
CA ASN A 975 -0.33 -37.23 14.79
C ASN A 975 -1.37 -37.63 13.74
N ALA A 976 -2.63 -37.82 14.17
CA ALA A 976 -3.74 -38.01 13.24
C ALA A 976 -3.81 -36.86 12.22
N GLY A 977 -4.00 -37.15 10.93
CA GLY A 977 -4.01 -36.16 9.84
C GLY A 977 -2.63 -35.81 9.26
N VAL A 978 -1.56 -36.47 9.70
CA VAL A 978 -0.20 -36.31 9.15
C VAL A 978 0.23 -37.61 8.46
N SER A 979 0.67 -37.50 7.21
CA SER A 979 1.17 -38.63 6.41
C SER A 979 2.63 -38.40 6.02
N TYR A 980 3.51 -39.33 6.39
CA TYR A 980 4.92 -39.31 5.96
C TYR A 980 5.03 -39.69 4.49
N ILE A 981 5.67 -38.83 3.68
CA ILE A 981 5.86 -39.06 2.24
C ILE A 981 7.25 -39.60 1.93
N GLY A 982 8.29 -39.09 2.62
CA GLY A 982 9.67 -39.48 2.33
C GLY A 982 10.68 -38.42 2.73
N LYS A 983 11.88 -38.52 2.16
CA LYS A 983 12.87 -37.45 2.19
C LYS A 983 13.07 -36.87 0.79
N GLN A 984 13.04 -35.54 0.69
CA GLN A 984 13.34 -34.79 -0.53
C GLN A 984 14.38 -33.72 -0.18
N GLU A 985 15.49 -33.68 -0.92
CA GLU A 985 16.55 -32.67 -0.72
C GLU A 985 17.04 -32.55 0.73
N GLY A 986 17.13 -33.68 1.44
CA GLY A 986 17.56 -33.73 2.84
C GLY A 986 16.49 -33.34 3.87
N LYS A 987 15.30 -32.90 3.45
CA LYS A 987 14.14 -32.61 4.31
C LYS A 987 13.19 -33.79 4.37
N THR A 988 12.59 -34.01 5.52
CA THR A 988 11.47 -34.94 5.65
C THR A 988 10.19 -34.24 5.21
N VAL A 989 9.40 -34.92 4.37
CA VAL A 989 8.18 -34.39 3.76
C VAL A 989 6.96 -35.06 4.37
N TYR A 990 5.98 -34.25 4.78
CA TYR A 990 4.68 -34.71 5.26
C TYR A 990 3.54 -34.04 4.49
N GLU A 991 2.49 -34.79 4.21
CA GLU A 991 1.18 -34.25 3.84
C GLU A 991 0.33 -34.09 5.10
N MET A 992 -0.38 -32.97 5.20
CA MET A 992 -1.10 -32.58 6.40
C MET A 992 -2.52 -32.11 6.07
N ASP A 993 -3.47 -32.66 6.82
CA ASP A 993 -4.84 -32.19 6.87
C ASP A 993 -4.96 -30.87 7.68
N SER A 994 -6.09 -30.16 7.58
CA SER A 994 -6.38 -29.04 8.47
C SER A 994 -6.33 -29.43 9.95
N GLY A 995 -5.87 -28.55 10.83
CA GLY A 995 -5.76 -28.85 12.26
C GLY A 995 -4.57 -28.15 12.92
N SER A 996 -4.34 -28.44 14.20
CA SER A 996 -3.19 -27.93 14.95
C SER A 996 -2.25 -29.07 15.33
N TYR A 997 -0.96 -28.88 15.07
CA TYR A 997 0.06 -29.92 15.20
C TYR A 997 1.29 -29.39 15.94
N GLU A 998 1.97 -30.28 16.66
CA GLU A 998 3.22 -30.00 17.33
C GLU A 998 4.27 -31.05 16.99
N PHE A 999 5.45 -30.58 16.63
CA PHE A 999 6.60 -31.37 16.21
C PHE A 999 7.75 -31.10 17.17
N LYS A 1000 8.47 -32.16 17.53
CA LYS A 1000 9.75 -32.06 18.23
C LYS A 1000 10.83 -32.70 17.37
N VAL A 1001 11.81 -31.91 16.99
CA VAL A 1001 12.93 -32.32 16.13
C VAL A 1001 14.24 -32.16 16.88
N LYS A 1002 15.23 -32.98 16.57
CA LYS A 1002 16.61 -32.73 17.03
C LYS A 1002 17.36 -31.92 15.98
N LEU A 1003 18.08 -30.90 16.43
CA LEU A 1003 19.04 -30.12 15.63
C LEU A 1003 20.16 -31.02 15.10
#